data_AF-A0A9P5LMG6-F1
#
_entry.id   AF-A0A9P5LMG6-F1
#
_cell.length_a   1.000
_cell.length_b   1.000
_cell.length_c   1.000
_cell.angle_alpha   90.00
_cell.angle_beta   90.00
_cell.angle_gamma   90.00
#
_symmetry.space_group_name_H-M   'P 1'
#
loop_
_entity.id
_entity.type
_entity.pdbx_description
1 polymer ?
#
loop_
_entity_poly.entity_id
_entity_poly.type
_entity_poly.pdbx_seq_one_letter_code
_entity_poly.pdbx_strand_id
1 'polypeptide(L)'
;MAIYLLVTVLFAALYLAKHRSSPQLPSTLPRVERPKSYLPFRVQWSYLTDCRRLFIEAYQTFSKHGKTCVLPSLGFKDEVHVAYHHTQWAASQPDAVLSPSEGFRELDKGDWNSGHASYIQDPWQSIVIKKEMGRFLEILAKAVDDELQYAIPEYIRPGENGEVDVYESMKWITAVAMSNVLINIAASDAEFNTIDIVRQEMAEVLRESGGIFDKASVSKMVQTDSILRESMRTHAFGNRAMIRKVVAPDGVKTPDGHVLPYGSTLSILAYPVHHDPELYEHPEKFYPFRFSRMRMGSPSEGDSSSGSSSAKNANPSLSFVSTSSTYLPFGHGKHACPGRFLVDFELKMILCRILERFDIELLPEHNGVRPESPWVTEAVMPPMQRKNLMPAFNFRHIKELYPVFWSKAQELVAGIEEELNEEPGALIDIADWASRASLDIIGSAGMGHEFKSLSDPTIEDTMKMYGSMVKQSRGAKLLTVLQLVLPSVITDYLPFQRNMGVLAASKAARTTSQNLINAKKAQMAKKEKLSPDIISTALESGHFTDEGLVDTMMTFLAAGHETSAAALTWTIYLLAQNKDVQDRLREEIRQNVHDLDDDMDAKKLDGLAYLHAVCQESLRLYAPIPFTVRDARKDTQILGHFVPRGTIVILCPWAINRAHELWGDDADDFNPERWMEHGQANSGGSKSNYAFLTFLHGPRSCIGQKFSLAELMALTCALVGRYKFELPKGYEVQDITDGIVAKPSDGLRVSAQVLEGW
;
A
#
# COMPACT_ATOMS: atom_id res chain seq x y z
N MET A 1 -17.41 24.09 15.91
CA MET A 1 -16.99 25.39 15.32
C MET A 1 -15.77 26.00 16.00
N ALA A 2 -15.72 26.13 17.34
CA ALA A 2 -14.59 26.74 18.03
C ALA A 2 -13.25 26.00 17.85
N ILE A 3 -13.23 24.65 17.88
CA ILE A 3 -12.00 23.87 17.65
C ILE A 3 -11.50 24.01 16.21
N TYR A 4 -12.39 23.94 15.23
CA TYR A 4 -12.02 24.16 13.82
C TYR A 4 -11.57 25.59 13.57
N LEU A 5 -12.24 26.59 14.15
CA LEU A 5 -11.78 27.97 14.11
C LEU A 5 -10.41 28.10 14.79
N LEU A 6 -10.18 27.42 15.91
CA LEU A 6 -8.91 27.42 16.63
C LEU A 6 -7.80 26.72 15.85
N VAL A 7 -8.08 25.59 15.19
CA VAL A 7 -7.17 24.86 14.32
C VAL A 7 -6.89 25.67 13.05
N THR A 8 -7.89 26.29 12.45
CA THR A 8 -7.72 27.18 11.29
C THR A 8 -6.94 28.43 11.66
N VAL A 9 -7.19 29.03 12.83
CA VAL A 9 -6.45 30.19 13.36
C VAL A 9 -5.02 29.78 13.71
N LEU A 10 -4.81 28.61 14.34
CA LEU A 10 -3.49 28.09 14.65
C LEU A 10 -2.71 27.76 13.38
N PHE A 11 -3.34 27.12 12.40
CA PHE A 11 -2.73 26.81 11.11
C PHE A 11 -2.43 28.08 10.32
N ALA A 12 -3.33 29.06 10.32
CA ALA A 12 -3.10 30.37 9.72
C ALA A 12 -1.98 31.13 10.47
N ALA A 13 -1.92 31.05 11.79
CA ALA A 13 -0.87 31.67 12.60
C ALA A 13 0.49 31.01 12.36
N LEU A 14 0.55 29.67 12.29
CA LEU A 14 1.75 28.91 11.95
C LEU A 14 2.19 29.18 10.51
N TYR A 15 1.26 29.24 9.56
CA TYR A 15 1.52 29.62 8.18
C TYR A 15 2.09 31.04 8.09
N LEU A 16 1.46 32.01 8.76
CA LEU A 16 1.92 33.40 8.78
C LEU A 16 3.26 33.56 9.50
N ALA A 17 3.47 32.85 10.62
CA ALA A 17 4.74 32.84 11.35
C ALA A 17 5.86 32.26 10.49
N LYS A 18 5.59 31.16 9.77
CA LYS A 18 6.55 30.51 8.87
C LYS A 18 6.82 31.33 7.61
N HIS A 19 5.80 31.99 7.06
CA HIS A 19 5.95 32.90 5.94
C HIS A 19 6.79 34.13 6.33
N ARG A 20 6.59 34.68 7.54
CA ARG A 20 7.39 35.79 8.07
C ARG A 20 8.83 35.41 8.42
N SER A 21 9.07 34.17 8.84
CA SER A 21 10.43 33.69 9.17
C SER A 21 11.19 33.17 7.95
N SER A 22 10.54 33.03 6.79
CA SER A 22 11.19 32.63 5.54
C SER A 22 11.85 33.84 4.86
N PRO A 23 12.94 33.64 4.10
CA PRO A 23 13.58 34.70 3.33
C PRO A 23 12.58 35.37 2.39
N GLN A 24 12.53 36.70 2.40
CA GLN A 24 11.64 37.44 1.49
C GLN A 24 12.28 37.53 0.10
N LEU A 25 11.81 36.68 -0.80
CA LEU A 25 12.25 36.69 -2.19
C LEU A 25 11.78 37.96 -2.93
N PRO A 26 12.62 38.55 -3.80
CA PRO A 26 12.25 39.72 -4.58
C PRO A 26 10.89 39.59 -5.28
N SER A 27 10.13 40.69 -5.32
CA SER A 27 8.89 40.77 -6.09
C SER A 27 9.12 40.70 -7.61
N THR A 28 10.34 40.95 -8.06
CA THR A 28 10.76 40.84 -9.46
C THR A 28 10.93 39.40 -9.94
N LEU A 29 11.05 38.42 -9.03
CA LEU A 29 11.10 37.01 -9.40
C LEU A 29 9.70 36.54 -9.83
N PRO A 30 9.56 35.97 -11.04
CA PRO A 30 8.28 35.48 -11.51
C PRO A 30 7.84 34.26 -10.70
N ARG A 31 6.55 34.20 -10.39
CA ARG A 31 5.91 33.12 -9.63
C ARG A 31 4.98 32.35 -10.56
N VAL A 32 4.94 31.03 -10.41
CA VAL A 32 4.07 30.18 -11.23
C VAL A 32 2.60 30.50 -10.94
N GLU A 33 1.77 30.45 -11.98
CA GLU A 33 0.36 30.87 -11.99
C GLU A 33 0.05 32.37 -11.70
N ARG A 34 1.01 33.29 -11.43
CA ARG A 34 0.71 34.75 -11.21
C ARG A 34 1.84 35.77 -11.45
N PRO A 35 1.49 37.03 -11.82
CA PRO A 35 2.43 38.16 -11.89
C PRO A 35 2.61 38.98 -10.58
N LYS A 36 2.16 38.52 -9.39
CA LYS A 36 2.20 39.28 -8.12
C LYS A 36 3.15 38.67 -7.07
N SER A 37 3.47 39.42 -6.01
CA SER A 37 4.55 39.19 -5.03
C SER A 37 4.41 38.00 -4.05
N TYR A 38 3.38 37.16 -4.14
CA TYR A 38 3.17 36.02 -3.24
C TYR A 38 2.45 34.84 -3.91
N LEU A 39 2.72 33.62 -3.43
CA LEU A 39 2.03 32.40 -3.88
C LEU A 39 0.71 32.21 -3.11
N PRO A 40 -0.45 32.03 -3.79
CA PRO A 40 -1.71 31.77 -3.10
C PRO A 40 -1.72 30.35 -2.52
N PHE A 41 -2.50 30.16 -1.45
CA PHE A 41 -2.66 28.85 -0.81
C PHE A 41 -3.06 27.74 -1.79
N ARG A 42 -3.84 28.05 -2.84
CA ARG A 42 -4.19 27.09 -3.90
C ARG A 42 -2.96 26.50 -4.60
N VAL A 43 -1.94 27.31 -4.87
CA VAL A 43 -0.69 26.86 -5.52
C VAL A 43 0.14 26.04 -4.53
N GLN A 44 0.22 26.49 -3.28
CA GLN A 44 0.85 25.73 -2.19
C GLN A 44 0.18 24.36 -1.97
N TRP A 45 -1.14 24.29 -2.09
CA TRP A 45 -1.90 23.04 -2.02
C TRP A 45 -1.72 22.16 -3.26
N SER A 46 -1.63 22.78 -4.44
CA SER A 46 -1.35 22.09 -5.71
C SER A 46 0.03 21.42 -5.67
N TYR A 47 0.99 21.92 -4.91
CA TYR A 47 2.26 21.23 -4.71
C TYR A 47 2.14 19.90 -3.95
N LEU A 48 1.17 19.77 -3.05
CA LEU A 48 0.91 18.52 -2.32
C LEU A 48 0.02 17.55 -3.10
N THR A 49 -0.80 18.05 -4.02
CA THR A 49 -1.87 17.27 -4.67
C THR A 49 -1.67 17.06 -6.17
N ASP A 50 -0.88 17.92 -6.83
CA ASP A 50 -0.67 17.96 -8.28
C ASP A 50 0.70 18.61 -8.61
N CYS A 51 1.75 18.11 -7.97
CA CYS A 51 3.12 18.63 -8.10
C CYS A 51 3.65 18.52 -9.54
N ARG A 52 3.30 17.42 -10.24
CA ARG A 52 3.70 17.16 -11.62
C ARG A 52 3.29 18.30 -12.55
N ARG A 53 2.03 18.73 -12.49
CA ARG A 53 1.53 19.84 -13.31
C ARG A 53 2.28 21.14 -13.02
N LEU A 54 2.50 21.46 -11.74
CA LEU A 54 3.22 22.67 -11.36
C LEU A 54 4.66 22.68 -11.88
N PHE A 55 5.38 21.56 -11.79
CA PHE A 55 6.76 21.46 -12.28
C PHE A 55 6.84 21.60 -13.80
N ILE A 56 5.90 20.98 -14.53
CA ILE A 56 5.81 21.12 -15.99
C ILE A 56 5.49 22.57 -16.36
N GLU A 57 4.50 23.19 -15.72
CA GLU A 57 4.11 24.58 -16.00
C GLU A 57 5.26 25.56 -15.72
N ALA A 58 5.93 25.42 -14.58
CA ALA A 58 7.10 26.22 -14.22
C ALA A 58 8.23 26.08 -15.24
N TYR A 59 8.43 24.86 -15.72
CA TYR A 59 9.46 24.58 -16.71
C TYR A 59 9.13 25.23 -18.05
N GLN A 60 7.96 24.94 -18.60
CA GLN A 60 7.52 25.43 -19.91
C GLN A 60 7.44 26.96 -19.94
N THR A 61 6.99 27.59 -18.87
CA THR A 61 6.81 29.05 -18.81
C THR A 61 8.12 29.80 -18.58
N PHE A 62 9.04 29.23 -17.79
CA PHE A 62 10.23 29.95 -17.30
C PHE A 62 11.55 29.22 -17.57
N SER A 63 11.74 28.04 -16.96
CA SER A 63 13.04 27.34 -16.94
C SER A 63 13.56 26.99 -18.35
N LYS A 64 12.65 26.55 -19.24
CA LYS A 64 12.93 26.24 -20.64
C LYS A 64 13.49 27.45 -21.40
N HIS A 65 13.08 28.66 -21.03
CA HIS A 65 13.54 29.91 -21.63
C HIS A 65 14.69 30.57 -20.86
N GLY A 66 15.40 29.81 -20.01
CA GLY A 66 16.54 30.33 -19.24
C GLY A 66 16.15 31.23 -18.07
N LYS A 67 14.88 31.26 -17.66
CA LYS A 67 14.39 32.13 -16.59
C LYS A 67 14.21 31.39 -15.27
N THR A 68 14.63 32.03 -14.19
CA THR A 68 14.40 31.62 -12.81
C THR A 68 12.96 31.93 -12.41
N CYS A 69 12.34 31.02 -11.66
CA CYS A 69 10.98 31.23 -11.14
C CYS A 69 10.88 30.77 -9.69
N VAL A 70 9.74 31.05 -9.07
CA VAL A 70 9.44 30.64 -7.70
C VAL A 70 8.27 29.67 -7.70
N LEU A 71 8.47 28.54 -7.04
CA LEU A 71 7.44 27.54 -6.75
C LEU A 71 7.30 27.36 -5.24
N PRO A 72 6.14 26.84 -4.78
CA PRO A 72 6.02 26.34 -3.42
C PRO A 72 6.95 25.14 -3.19
N SER A 73 7.37 24.93 -1.94
CA SER A 73 8.07 23.73 -1.49
C SER A 73 7.50 23.18 -0.18
N LEU A 74 7.99 22.01 0.23
CA LEU A 74 7.47 21.26 1.37
C LEU A 74 7.39 22.14 2.65
N GLY A 75 6.17 22.24 3.20
CA GLY A 75 5.91 23.05 4.39
C GLY A 75 5.64 24.52 4.13
N PHE A 76 5.03 24.87 2.98
CA PHE A 76 4.54 26.23 2.67
C PHE A 76 5.63 27.29 2.52
N LYS A 77 6.79 26.90 1.99
CA LYS A 77 7.89 27.82 1.71
C LYS A 77 7.90 28.20 0.23
N ASP A 78 8.39 29.40 -0.07
CA ASP A 78 8.70 29.80 -1.43
C ASP A 78 10.14 29.33 -1.73
N GLU A 79 10.31 28.58 -2.82
CA GLU A 79 11.59 28.08 -3.28
C GLU A 79 11.91 28.60 -4.68
N VAL A 80 13.19 28.89 -4.91
CA VAL A 80 13.69 29.41 -6.18
C VAL A 80 14.08 28.25 -7.09
N HIS A 81 13.48 28.16 -8.27
CA HIS A 81 13.89 27.20 -9.29
C HIS A 81 14.65 27.92 -10.39
N VAL A 82 15.94 27.63 -10.48
CA VAL A 82 16.81 28.20 -11.52
C VAL A 82 16.71 27.36 -12.78
N ALA A 83 16.85 28.00 -13.94
CA ALA A 83 16.84 27.32 -15.22
C ALA A 83 17.97 26.28 -15.31
N TYR A 84 17.73 25.15 -15.99
CA TYR A 84 18.75 24.11 -16.18
C TYR A 84 19.99 24.63 -16.95
N HIS A 85 19.82 25.66 -17.78
CA HIS A 85 20.90 26.44 -18.39
C HIS A 85 21.93 26.96 -17.37
N HIS A 86 21.49 27.23 -16.13
CA HIS A 86 22.33 27.75 -15.05
C HIS A 86 22.91 26.65 -14.16
N THR A 87 22.79 25.37 -14.53
CA THR A 87 23.34 24.24 -13.75
C THR A 87 24.83 24.41 -13.49
N GLN A 88 25.60 24.81 -14.51
CA GLN A 88 27.04 25.00 -14.37
C GLN A 88 27.38 26.12 -13.38
N TRP A 89 26.65 27.25 -13.45
CA TRP A 89 26.80 28.36 -12.52
C TRP A 89 26.52 27.93 -11.08
N ALA A 90 25.42 27.19 -10.85
CA ALA A 90 25.07 26.70 -9.53
C ALA A 90 26.10 25.69 -8.99
N ALA A 91 26.66 24.85 -9.86
CA ALA A 91 27.69 23.87 -9.51
C ALA A 91 29.05 24.51 -9.19
N SER A 92 29.39 25.62 -9.85
CA SER A 92 30.67 26.31 -9.68
C SER A 92 30.72 27.24 -8.47
N GLN A 93 29.58 27.55 -7.83
CA GLN A 93 29.58 28.43 -6.67
C GLN A 93 30.42 27.87 -5.50
N PRO A 94 31.12 28.72 -4.75
CA PRO A 94 31.72 28.35 -3.48
C PRO A 94 30.65 27.88 -2.48
N ASP A 95 30.99 26.92 -1.62
CA ASP A 95 30.05 26.39 -0.62
C ASP A 95 29.68 27.46 0.43
N ALA A 96 30.53 28.48 0.61
CA ALA A 96 30.27 29.69 1.39
C ALA A 96 29.28 30.68 0.72
N VAL A 97 28.87 30.42 -0.51
CA VAL A 97 27.85 31.19 -1.24
C VAL A 97 26.59 30.36 -1.42
N LEU A 98 26.72 29.18 -2.02
CA LEU A 98 25.66 28.19 -2.19
C LEU A 98 26.05 26.88 -1.50
N SER A 99 25.51 26.67 -0.30
CA SER A 99 25.84 25.50 0.51
C SER A 99 24.99 24.29 0.11
N PRO A 100 25.61 23.17 -0.32
CA PRO A 100 24.92 21.89 -0.48
C PRO A 100 24.47 21.33 0.87
N SER A 101 25.33 21.37 1.89
CA SER A 101 25.11 20.74 3.19
C SER A 101 23.94 21.39 3.94
N GLU A 102 23.82 22.71 3.88
CA GLU A 102 22.65 23.41 4.45
C GLU A 102 21.37 23.11 3.68
N GLY A 103 21.47 22.94 2.35
CA GLY A 103 20.33 22.53 1.52
C GLY A 103 19.80 21.15 1.92
N PHE A 104 20.69 20.16 2.06
CA PHE A 104 20.34 18.81 2.51
C PHE A 104 19.85 18.78 3.96
N ARG A 105 20.53 19.48 4.88
CA ARG A 105 20.07 19.61 6.28
C ARG A 105 18.63 20.12 6.38
N GLU A 106 18.27 21.07 5.53
CA GLU A 106 16.92 21.63 5.50
C GLU A 106 15.89 20.71 4.83
N LEU A 107 16.27 20.02 3.75
CA LEU A 107 15.41 19.04 3.07
C LEU A 107 15.13 17.83 3.96
N ASP A 108 16.19 17.21 4.47
CA ASP A 108 16.17 15.94 5.21
C ASP A 108 15.86 16.14 6.69
N LYS A 109 15.65 17.39 7.14
CA LYS A 109 15.43 17.75 8.55
C LYS A 109 16.45 17.09 9.48
N GLY A 110 17.73 17.15 9.11
CA GLY A 110 18.82 16.44 9.80
C GLY A 110 18.82 16.58 11.31
N ASP A 111 18.59 17.80 11.82
CA ASP A 111 18.54 18.08 13.26
C ASP A 111 17.47 17.25 13.99
N TRP A 112 16.31 17.11 13.36
CA TRP A 112 15.17 16.37 13.91
C TRP A 112 15.31 14.87 13.70
N ASN A 113 15.72 14.46 12.49
CA ASN A 113 15.74 13.06 12.10
C ASN A 113 16.97 12.30 12.64
N SER A 114 18.09 12.99 12.91
CA SER A 114 19.35 12.39 13.36
C SER A 114 19.84 12.90 14.71
N GLY A 115 19.09 13.77 15.38
CA GLY A 115 19.41 14.31 16.70
C GLY A 115 20.55 15.35 16.72
N HIS A 116 21.33 15.50 15.64
CA HIS A 116 22.33 16.56 15.52
C HIS A 116 22.67 16.88 14.05
N ALA A 117 22.87 18.17 13.76
CA ALA A 117 23.17 18.68 12.41
C ALA A 117 24.48 18.13 11.80
N SER A 118 25.45 17.78 12.65
CA SER A 118 26.79 17.37 12.24
C SER A 118 26.81 16.10 11.40
N TYR A 119 25.83 15.20 11.55
CA TYR A 119 25.77 13.98 10.74
C TYR A 119 25.58 14.26 9.23
N ILE A 120 25.04 15.42 8.88
CA ILE A 120 24.87 15.88 7.49
C ILE A 120 25.90 16.95 7.13
N GLN A 121 26.24 17.83 8.09
CA GLN A 121 27.12 18.97 7.85
C GLN A 121 28.61 18.63 7.88
N ASP A 122 29.03 17.58 8.59
CA ASP A 122 30.41 17.11 8.64
C ASP A 122 30.60 16.02 7.57
N PRO A 123 31.11 16.35 6.38
CA PRO A 123 31.04 15.48 5.22
C PRO A 123 32.16 14.44 5.21
N TRP A 124 32.80 14.13 6.34
CA TRP A 124 33.93 13.19 6.36
C TRP A 124 33.58 11.85 5.72
N GLN A 125 32.34 11.35 5.90
CA GLN A 125 31.86 10.13 5.24
C GLN A 125 31.81 10.33 3.72
N SER A 126 31.29 11.47 3.25
CA SER A 126 31.28 11.81 1.82
C SER A 126 32.69 11.96 1.25
N ILE A 127 33.65 12.46 2.04
CA ILE A 127 35.06 12.57 1.65
C ILE A 127 35.70 11.18 1.55
N VAL A 128 35.46 10.32 2.53
CA VAL A 128 35.92 8.92 2.52
C VAL A 128 35.33 8.18 1.32
N ILE A 129 34.03 8.30 1.07
CA ILE A 129 33.39 7.71 -0.12
C ILE A 129 34.02 8.28 -1.40
N LYS A 130 34.17 9.60 -1.54
CA LYS A 130 34.76 10.18 -2.76
C LYS A 130 36.21 9.74 -3.01
N LYS A 131 36.99 9.52 -1.95
CA LYS A 131 38.43 9.17 -2.06
C LYS A 131 38.67 7.66 -2.15
N GLU A 132 37.95 6.88 -1.35
CA GLU A 132 38.27 5.47 -1.11
C GLU A 132 37.26 4.51 -1.74
N MET A 133 36.04 4.95 -2.10
CA MET A 133 34.99 4.05 -2.62
C MET A 133 35.48 3.26 -3.83
N GLY A 134 36.22 3.88 -4.76
CA GLY A 134 36.77 3.18 -5.92
C GLY A 134 37.62 1.94 -5.57
N ARG A 135 38.36 1.97 -4.45
CA ARG A 135 39.16 0.85 -3.96
C ARG A 135 38.30 -0.21 -3.25
N PHE A 136 37.26 0.22 -2.54
CA PHE A 136 36.34 -0.68 -1.85
C PHE A 136 35.33 -1.34 -2.79
N LEU A 137 34.99 -0.73 -3.92
CA LEU A 137 34.01 -1.26 -4.87
C LEU A 137 34.38 -2.66 -5.37
N GLU A 138 35.65 -2.95 -5.62
CA GLU A 138 36.06 -4.29 -6.07
C GLU A 138 35.86 -5.35 -4.98
N ILE A 139 36.12 -4.99 -3.71
CA ILE A 139 35.93 -5.89 -2.56
C ILE A 139 34.43 -6.07 -2.27
N LEU A 140 33.69 -4.96 -2.29
CA LEU A 140 32.25 -4.93 -2.03
C LEU A 140 31.48 -5.62 -3.14
N ALA A 141 31.84 -5.44 -4.41
CA ALA A 141 31.15 -6.06 -5.54
C ALA A 141 31.14 -7.58 -5.40
N LYS A 142 32.26 -8.20 -5.00
CA LYS A 142 32.30 -9.64 -4.75
C LYS A 142 31.39 -10.05 -3.60
N ALA A 143 31.49 -9.38 -2.45
CA ALA A 143 30.67 -9.71 -1.28
C ALA A 143 29.17 -9.49 -1.54
N VAL A 144 28.81 -8.44 -2.27
CA VAL A 144 27.43 -8.14 -2.67
C VAL A 144 26.95 -9.18 -3.68
N ASP A 145 27.76 -9.57 -4.67
CA ASP A 145 27.37 -10.61 -5.62
C ASP A 145 27.17 -11.97 -4.93
N ASP A 146 28.07 -12.35 -4.02
CA ASP A 146 27.94 -13.56 -3.20
C ASP A 146 26.60 -13.56 -2.42
N GLU A 147 26.23 -12.42 -1.82
CA GLU A 147 24.94 -12.26 -1.12
C GLU A 147 23.74 -12.29 -2.09
N LEU A 148 23.82 -11.58 -3.23
CA LEU A 148 22.75 -11.51 -4.22
C LEU A 148 22.40 -12.87 -4.81
N GLN A 149 23.38 -13.77 -4.96
CA GLN A 149 23.15 -15.14 -5.43
C GLN A 149 22.21 -15.93 -4.50
N TYR A 150 22.18 -15.61 -3.21
CA TYR A 150 21.27 -16.20 -2.23
C TYR A 150 20.00 -15.36 -2.04
N ALA A 151 20.15 -14.04 -1.91
CA ALA A 151 19.07 -13.11 -1.63
C ALA A 151 18.03 -13.05 -2.77
N ILE A 152 18.45 -13.07 -4.05
CA ILE A 152 17.50 -12.95 -5.17
C ILE A 152 16.50 -14.12 -5.21
N PRO A 153 16.93 -15.40 -5.18
CA PRO A 153 16.00 -16.53 -5.05
C PRO A 153 15.16 -16.50 -3.76
N GLU A 154 15.69 -15.91 -2.69
CA GLU A 154 14.97 -15.84 -1.41
C GLU A 154 13.86 -14.79 -1.40
N TYR A 155 14.12 -13.58 -1.90
CA TYR A 155 13.23 -12.43 -1.81
C TYR A 155 12.36 -12.21 -3.06
N ILE A 156 12.79 -12.73 -4.22
CA ILE A 156 12.01 -12.73 -5.46
C ILE A 156 11.43 -14.14 -5.64
N ARG A 157 10.37 -14.44 -4.88
CA ARG A 157 9.62 -15.69 -4.98
C ARG A 157 8.32 -15.46 -5.73
N PRO A 158 8.19 -15.97 -6.97
CA PRO A 158 6.91 -16.00 -7.66
C PRO A 158 5.87 -16.72 -6.81
N GLY A 159 4.66 -16.14 -6.71
CA GLY A 159 3.52 -16.80 -6.09
C GLY A 159 3.08 -18.04 -6.89
N GLU A 160 2.00 -18.71 -6.45
CA GLU A 160 1.47 -19.90 -7.13
C GLU A 160 1.15 -19.66 -8.63
N ASN A 161 0.84 -18.42 -9.00
CA ASN A 161 0.57 -18.00 -10.38
C ASN A 161 1.77 -17.35 -11.10
N GLY A 162 2.97 -17.38 -10.50
CA GLY A 162 4.16 -16.73 -11.05
C GLY A 162 4.27 -15.22 -10.76
N GLU A 163 3.35 -14.64 -9.98
CA GLU A 163 3.28 -13.20 -9.74
C GLU A 163 4.25 -12.74 -8.63
N VAL A 164 4.93 -11.61 -8.84
CA VAL A 164 5.84 -10.99 -7.86
C VAL A 164 5.51 -9.50 -7.71
N ASP A 165 5.49 -8.99 -6.47
CA ASP A 165 5.48 -7.54 -6.24
C ASP A 165 6.90 -7.00 -6.32
N VAL A 166 7.18 -6.32 -7.42
CA VAL A 166 8.50 -5.78 -7.72
C VAL A 166 8.92 -4.70 -6.71
N TYR A 167 8.00 -3.95 -6.10
CA TYR A 167 8.38 -2.94 -5.12
C TYR A 167 8.74 -3.56 -3.78
N GLU A 168 7.92 -4.48 -3.27
CA GLU A 168 8.16 -5.15 -2.00
C GLU A 168 9.38 -6.08 -2.06
N SER A 169 9.55 -6.85 -3.14
CA SER A 169 10.74 -7.68 -3.32
C SER A 169 12.03 -6.87 -3.43
N MET A 170 11.98 -5.66 -3.99
CA MET A 170 13.17 -4.78 -4.11
C MET A 170 13.37 -3.89 -2.89
N LYS A 171 12.47 -3.84 -1.91
CA LYS A 171 12.62 -2.99 -0.71
C LYS A 171 13.93 -3.22 0.04
N TRP A 172 14.42 -4.46 0.03
CA TRP A 172 15.69 -4.88 0.63
C TRP A 172 16.92 -4.64 -0.27
N ILE A 173 16.72 -4.35 -1.56
CA ILE A 173 17.74 -4.27 -2.62
C ILE A 173 17.46 -3.04 -3.50
N THR A 174 18.17 -1.91 -3.32
CA THR A 174 18.06 -0.66 -4.12
C THR A 174 16.67 -0.38 -4.77
N ALA A 175 15.64 -0.31 -3.91
CA ALA A 175 14.23 -0.51 -4.27
C ALA A 175 13.69 0.32 -5.44
N VAL A 176 13.72 1.66 -5.31
CA VAL A 176 13.01 2.54 -6.25
C VAL A 176 13.59 2.48 -7.65
N ALA A 177 14.92 2.45 -7.78
CA ALA A 177 15.58 2.45 -9.08
C ALA A 177 15.40 1.10 -9.78
N MET A 178 15.65 -0.01 -9.08
CA MET A 178 15.53 -1.34 -9.67
C MET A 178 14.08 -1.68 -10.04
N SER A 179 13.10 -1.37 -9.18
CA SER A 179 11.69 -1.62 -9.54
C SER A 179 11.28 -0.89 -10.81
N ASN A 180 11.71 0.37 -10.98
CA ASN A 180 11.41 1.12 -12.21
C ASN A 180 12.10 0.53 -13.44
N VAL A 181 13.35 0.06 -13.31
CA VAL A 181 14.08 -0.63 -14.38
C VAL A 181 13.35 -1.90 -14.83
N LEU A 182 12.95 -2.75 -13.88
CA LEU A 182 12.26 -4.01 -14.18
C LEU A 182 10.91 -3.78 -14.87
N ILE A 183 10.13 -2.82 -14.38
CA ILE A 183 8.86 -2.46 -15.03
C ILE A 183 9.11 -1.85 -16.43
N ASN A 184 10.18 -1.07 -16.63
CA ASN A 184 10.50 -0.49 -17.94
C ASN A 184 10.92 -1.54 -18.98
N ILE A 185 11.76 -2.51 -18.59
CA ILE A 185 12.17 -3.57 -19.53
C ILE A 185 11.01 -4.52 -19.84
N ALA A 186 10.13 -4.80 -18.87
CA ALA A 186 8.94 -5.63 -19.07
C ALA A 186 7.87 -4.93 -19.92
N ALA A 187 7.75 -3.60 -19.81
CA ALA A 187 6.87 -2.77 -20.63
C ALA A 187 7.51 -2.32 -21.94
N SER A 188 8.75 -2.74 -22.24
CA SER A 188 9.45 -2.34 -23.45
C SER A 188 8.78 -2.94 -24.67
N ASP A 189 8.70 -2.17 -25.76
CA ASP A 189 8.15 -2.70 -27.00
C ASP A 189 8.94 -3.91 -27.50
N ALA A 190 8.22 -4.91 -28.00
CA ALA A 190 8.78 -6.15 -28.52
C ALA A 190 9.81 -5.92 -29.63
N GLU A 191 9.69 -4.83 -30.40
CA GLU A 191 10.65 -4.46 -31.47
C GLU A 191 12.08 -4.26 -30.97
N PHE A 192 12.26 -3.88 -29.70
CA PHE A 192 13.58 -3.66 -29.12
C PHE A 192 14.24 -4.97 -28.67
N ASN A 193 13.46 -6.03 -28.47
CA ASN A 193 13.91 -7.28 -27.87
C ASN A 193 14.81 -7.07 -26.63
N THR A 194 14.37 -6.20 -25.72
CA THR A 194 15.21 -5.60 -24.67
C THR A 194 15.81 -6.63 -23.73
N ILE A 195 15.01 -7.56 -23.23
CA ILE A 195 15.45 -8.56 -22.24
C ILE A 195 16.52 -9.48 -22.84
N ASP A 196 16.32 -9.98 -24.05
CA ASP A 196 17.27 -10.88 -24.71
C ASP A 196 18.61 -10.22 -24.99
N ILE A 197 18.62 -8.98 -25.50
CA ILE A 197 19.86 -8.24 -25.79
C ILE A 197 20.67 -8.04 -24.51
N VAL A 198 20.01 -7.69 -23.40
CA VAL A 198 20.66 -7.50 -22.10
C VAL A 198 21.18 -8.81 -21.55
N ARG A 199 20.38 -9.88 -21.62
CA ARG A 199 20.75 -11.21 -21.18
C ARG A 199 21.96 -11.73 -21.95
N GLN A 200 22.00 -11.51 -23.26
CA GLN A 200 23.14 -11.85 -24.11
C GLN A 200 24.39 -11.05 -23.72
N GLU A 201 24.29 -9.73 -23.58
CA GLU A 201 25.42 -8.88 -23.16
C GLU A 201 25.99 -9.35 -21.81
N MET A 202 25.11 -9.56 -20.83
CA MET A 202 25.50 -10.00 -19.49
C MET A 202 26.20 -11.36 -19.51
N ALA A 203 25.63 -12.34 -20.23
CA ALA A 203 26.22 -13.67 -20.36
C ALA A 203 27.59 -13.63 -21.05
N GLU A 204 27.76 -12.82 -22.09
CA GLU A 204 29.04 -12.66 -22.79
C GLU A 204 30.08 -12.00 -21.89
N VAL A 205 29.73 -10.90 -21.22
CA VAL A 205 30.62 -10.16 -20.32
C VAL A 205 31.07 -11.02 -19.15
N LEU A 206 30.15 -11.75 -18.52
CA LEU A 206 30.47 -12.64 -17.39
C LEU A 206 31.28 -13.85 -17.83
N ARG A 207 31.01 -14.43 -19.00
CA ARG A 207 31.84 -15.52 -19.54
C ARG A 207 33.28 -15.06 -19.77
N GLU A 208 33.49 -13.85 -20.30
CA GLU A 208 34.82 -13.27 -20.49
C GLU A 208 35.54 -12.93 -19.18
N SER A 209 34.81 -12.53 -18.14
CA SER A 209 35.37 -12.18 -16.84
C SER A 209 35.51 -13.36 -15.87
N GLY A 210 35.15 -14.58 -16.29
CA GLY A 210 35.14 -15.75 -15.40
C GLY A 210 34.08 -15.68 -14.30
N GLY A 211 32.96 -14.99 -14.56
CA GLY A 211 31.86 -14.79 -13.62
C GLY A 211 32.08 -13.67 -12.61
N ILE A 212 33.13 -12.86 -12.77
CA ILE A 212 33.51 -11.82 -11.80
C ILE A 212 32.90 -10.48 -12.17
N PHE A 213 32.23 -9.85 -11.20
CA PHE A 213 31.83 -8.44 -11.25
C PHE A 213 32.96 -7.55 -10.71
N ASP A 214 33.71 -6.96 -11.63
CA ASP A 214 34.74 -5.96 -11.34
C ASP A 214 34.52 -4.72 -12.21
N LYS A 215 35.36 -3.69 -12.02
CA LYS A 215 35.24 -2.46 -12.79
C LYS A 215 35.39 -2.68 -14.30
N ALA A 216 36.20 -3.64 -14.72
CA ALA A 216 36.40 -3.92 -16.13
C ALA A 216 35.17 -4.59 -16.75
N SER A 217 34.61 -5.62 -16.10
CA SER A 217 33.41 -6.32 -16.58
C SER A 217 32.18 -5.41 -16.57
N VAL A 218 31.92 -4.70 -15.46
CA VAL A 218 30.79 -3.76 -15.34
C VAL A 218 30.85 -2.64 -16.38
N SER A 219 32.06 -2.17 -16.74
CA SER A 219 32.23 -1.12 -17.75
C SER A 219 31.91 -1.56 -19.19
N LYS A 220 31.95 -2.88 -19.46
CA LYS A 220 31.63 -3.47 -20.77
C LYS A 220 30.12 -3.66 -20.99
N MET A 221 29.29 -3.57 -19.94
CA MET A 221 27.83 -3.74 -20.03
C MET A 221 27.13 -2.47 -20.55
N VAL A 222 27.36 -2.13 -21.83
CA VAL A 222 26.94 -0.86 -22.47
C VAL A 222 25.42 -0.79 -22.70
N GLN A 223 24.76 -1.89 -23.05
CA GLN A 223 23.31 -1.96 -23.25
C GLN A 223 22.58 -1.88 -21.92
N THR A 224 23.05 -2.64 -20.94
CA THR A 224 22.58 -2.60 -19.55
C THR A 224 22.68 -1.19 -18.98
N ASP A 225 23.84 -0.55 -19.18
CA ASP A 225 24.08 0.84 -18.77
C ASP A 225 23.10 1.83 -19.41
N SER A 226 22.77 1.64 -20.70
CA SER A 226 21.77 2.46 -21.41
C SER A 226 20.37 2.30 -20.82
N ILE A 227 19.96 1.09 -20.45
CA ILE A 227 18.64 0.82 -19.85
C ILE A 227 18.53 1.43 -18.46
N LEU A 228 19.57 1.31 -17.64
CA LEU A 228 19.61 1.96 -16.33
C LEU A 228 19.52 3.47 -16.48
N ARG A 229 20.25 4.04 -17.44
CA ARG A 229 20.26 5.49 -17.71
C ARG A 229 18.92 6.00 -18.22
N GLU A 230 18.28 5.30 -19.16
CA GLU A 230 16.97 5.67 -19.66
C GLU A 230 15.86 5.48 -18.61
N SER A 231 15.96 4.44 -17.78
CA SER A 231 15.04 4.23 -16.67
C SER A 231 15.11 5.37 -15.66
N MET A 232 16.33 5.81 -15.32
CA MET A 232 16.54 6.95 -14.42
C MET A 232 16.22 8.30 -15.06
N ARG A 233 16.23 8.43 -16.38
CA ARG A 233 15.72 9.63 -17.08
C ARG A 233 14.19 9.71 -16.97
N THR A 234 13.49 8.61 -17.25
CA THR A 234 12.02 8.59 -17.28
C THR A 234 11.40 8.52 -15.89
N HIS A 235 12.02 7.78 -14.97
CA HIS A 235 11.49 7.47 -13.63
C HIS A 235 12.58 7.58 -12.55
N ALA A 236 13.15 8.78 -12.39
CA ALA A 236 14.12 9.07 -11.33
C ALA A 236 13.50 8.94 -9.93
N PHE A 237 14.33 8.65 -8.92
CA PHE A 237 13.91 8.67 -7.51
C PHE A 237 13.58 10.08 -6.98
N GLY A 238 14.00 11.14 -7.68
CA GLY A 238 13.74 12.54 -7.29
C GLY A 238 13.58 13.44 -8.51
N ASN A 239 12.56 14.32 -8.46
CA ASN A 239 12.21 15.20 -9.58
C ASN A 239 12.85 16.60 -9.51
N ARG A 240 13.58 16.89 -8.43
CA ARG A 240 14.44 18.07 -8.25
C ARG A 240 15.88 17.63 -8.10
N ALA A 241 16.78 18.47 -8.60
CA ALA A 241 18.22 18.27 -8.48
C ALA A 241 18.90 19.56 -8.03
N MET A 242 20.17 19.43 -7.62
CA MET A 242 21.04 20.58 -7.30
C MET A 242 20.48 21.50 -6.21
N ILE A 243 19.91 20.92 -5.14
CA ILE A 243 19.38 21.67 -4.01
C ILE A 243 20.53 22.38 -3.27
N ARG A 244 20.41 23.70 -3.09
CA ARG A 244 21.42 24.56 -2.46
C ARG A 244 20.74 25.61 -1.59
N LYS A 245 21.40 25.99 -0.49
CA LYS A 245 21.00 27.15 0.32
C LYS A 245 21.96 28.31 0.13
N VAL A 246 21.42 29.50 -0.06
CA VAL A 246 22.21 30.74 -0.08
C VAL A 246 22.69 31.03 1.34
N VAL A 247 24.00 31.02 1.54
CA VAL A 247 24.63 31.30 2.84
C VAL A 247 25.55 32.53 2.81
N ALA A 248 25.71 33.15 1.64
CA ALA A 248 26.35 34.46 1.53
C ALA A 248 25.49 35.53 2.25
N PRO A 249 26.07 36.34 3.17
CA PRO A 249 25.33 37.38 3.89
C PRO A 249 24.64 38.39 2.97
N ASP A 250 25.30 38.79 1.89
CA ASP A 250 24.79 39.74 0.90
C ASP A 250 23.89 39.10 -0.17
N GLY A 251 23.61 37.80 -0.04
CA GLY A 251 22.89 37.02 -1.04
C GLY A 251 23.75 36.65 -2.26
N VAL A 252 23.10 36.17 -3.32
CA VAL A 252 23.76 35.79 -4.58
C VAL A 252 22.93 36.21 -5.80
N LYS A 253 23.58 36.68 -6.86
CA LYS A 253 22.91 37.06 -8.10
C LYS A 253 22.87 35.89 -9.09
N THR A 254 21.68 35.52 -9.56
CA THR A 254 21.49 34.50 -10.60
C THR A 254 21.95 35.02 -11.97
N PRO A 255 22.29 34.15 -12.94
CA PRO A 255 22.75 34.58 -14.26
C PRO A 255 21.72 35.41 -15.04
N ASP A 256 20.43 35.18 -14.80
CA ASP A 256 19.31 35.96 -15.36
C ASP A 256 18.97 37.23 -14.56
N GLY A 257 19.79 37.58 -13.56
CA GLY A 257 19.82 38.92 -12.97
C GLY A 257 19.08 39.10 -11.65
N HIS A 258 18.50 38.04 -11.07
CA HIS A 258 17.78 38.11 -9.79
C HIS A 258 18.72 37.98 -8.59
N VAL A 259 18.50 38.76 -7.54
CA VAL A 259 19.28 38.67 -6.29
C VAL A 259 18.53 37.80 -5.29
N LEU A 260 19.13 36.68 -4.90
CA LEU A 260 18.57 35.75 -3.93
C LEU A 260 19.15 36.08 -2.53
N PRO A 261 18.32 36.41 -1.53
CA PRO A 261 18.80 36.77 -0.20
C PRO A 261 19.35 35.56 0.56
N TYR A 262 20.14 35.83 1.62
CA TYR A 262 20.57 34.83 2.58
C TYR A 262 19.40 33.96 3.05
N GLY A 263 19.65 32.66 3.16
CA GLY A 263 18.67 31.66 3.59
C GLY A 263 17.76 31.14 2.49
N SER A 264 17.77 31.73 1.29
CA SER A 264 16.98 31.24 0.15
C SER A 264 17.43 29.85 -0.27
N THR A 265 16.48 28.96 -0.55
CA THR A 265 16.76 27.66 -1.17
C THR A 265 16.56 27.76 -2.67
N LEU A 266 17.48 27.15 -3.43
CA LEU A 266 17.33 26.99 -4.86
C LEU A 266 17.52 25.53 -5.31
N SER A 267 16.85 25.18 -6.39
CA SER A 267 16.98 23.88 -7.05
C SER A 267 16.72 23.96 -8.56
N ILE A 268 16.89 22.83 -9.25
CA ILE A 268 16.63 22.67 -10.69
C ILE A 268 15.57 21.58 -10.84
N LEU A 269 14.56 21.85 -11.67
CA LEU A 269 13.49 20.88 -11.98
C LEU A 269 14.03 19.83 -12.96
N ALA A 270 14.37 18.65 -12.45
CA ALA A 270 14.99 17.57 -13.23
C ALA A 270 13.98 16.85 -14.13
N TYR A 271 12.80 16.52 -13.59
CA TYR A 271 11.76 15.79 -14.33
C TYR A 271 11.38 16.43 -15.67
N PRO A 272 10.99 17.72 -15.73
CA PRO A 272 10.59 18.32 -17.00
C PRO A 272 11.77 18.54 -17.96
N VAL A 273 13.02 18.67 -17.47
CA VAL A 273 14.22 18.67 -18.33
C VAL A 273 14.39 17.30 -18.99
N HIS A 274 14.18 16.22 -18.25
CA HIS A 274 14.26 14.85 -18.76
C HIS A 274 13.16 14.52 -19.75
N HIS A 275 12.07 15.29 -19.73
CA HIS A 275 10.91 15.10 -20.59
C HIS A 275 10.76 16.20 -21.67
N ASP A 276 11.77 17.05 -21.90
CA ASP A 276 11.71 18.07 -22.94
C ASP A 276 11.98 17.45 -24.33
N PRO A 277 11.04 17.57 -25.29
CA PRO A 277 11.24 17.09 -26.66
C PRO A 277 12.39 17.79 -27.41
N GLU A 278 12.84 18.97 -26.98
CA GLU A 278 14.03 19.64 -27.54
C GLU A 278 15.34 18.98 -27.08
N LEU A 279 15.32 18.26 -25.96
CA LEU A 279 16.50 17.60 -25.38
C LEU A 279 16.49 16.09 -25.66
N TYR A 280 15.32 15.47 -25.74
CA TYR A 280 15.14 14.04 -25.92
C TYR A 280 14.04 13.74 -26.95
N GLU A 281 14.37 13.01 -28.00
CA GLU A 281 13.39 12.50 -28.96
C GLU A 281 12.43 11.50 -28.29
N HIS A 282 11.11 11.64 -28.49
CA HIS A 282 10.09 10.83 -27.80
C HIS A 282 10.30 10.77 -26.26
N PRO A 283 10.27 11.92 -25.57
CA PRO A 283 10.72 12.03 -24.19
C PRO A 283 9.88 11.22 -23.19
N GLU A 284 8.58 11.06 -23.45
CA GLU A 284 7.66 10.30 -22.58
C GLU A 284 7.79 8.78 -22.72
N LYS A 285 8.49 8.30 -23.77
CA LYS A 285 8.64 6.87 -24.05
C LYS A 285 9.97 6.36 -23.51
N PHE A 286 9.94 5.19 -22.88
CA PHE A 286 11.16 4.46 -22.52
C PHE A 286 11.80 3.89 -23.78
N TYR A 287 13.00 4.37 -24.12
CA TYR A 287 13.79 3.88 -25.26
C TYR A 287 15.09 3.20 -24.76
N PRO A 288 15.11 1.86 -24.61
CA PRO A 288 16.12 1.13 -23.82
C PRO A 288 17.57 1.41 -24.29
N PHE A 289 17.79 1.51 -25.59
CA PHE A 289 19.12 1.65 -26.19
C PHE A 289 19.45 3.06 -26.68
N ARG A 290 18.72 4.08 -26.19
CA ARG A 290 18.96 5.48 -26.55
C ARG A 290 20.42 5.88 -26.36
N PHE A 291 20.95 5.66 -25.15
CA PHE A 291 22.27 6.14 -24.77
C PHE A 291 23.39 5.26 -25.31
N SER A 292 23.17 3.96 -25.46
CA SER A 292 24.15 3.08 -26.12
C SER A 292 24.33 3.45 -27.60
N ARG A 293 23.25 3.74 -28.34
CA ARG A 293 23.32 4.24 -29.72
C ARG A 293 24.06 5.58 -29.82
N MET A 294 23.71 6.55 -28.96
CA MET A 294 24.40 7.84 -28.91
C MET A 294 25.88 7.71 -28.55
N ARG A 295 26.23 6.74 -27.70
CA ARG A 295 27.59 6.48 -27.25
C ARG A 295 28.45 5.82 -28.33
N MET A 296 27.85 4.98 -29.18
CA MET A 296 28.53 4.27 -30.28
C MET A 296 28.59 5.08 -31.58
N GLY A 297 27.77 6.13 -31.71
CA GLY A 297 27.62 6.93 -32.95
C GLY A 297 26.65 6.27 -33.93
N SER A 298 25.99 7.05 -34.79
CA SER A 298 25.19 6.48 -35.89
C SER A 298 26.11 5.73 -36.86
N PRO A 299 25.71 4.56 -37.39
CA PRO A 299 26.39 3.99 -38.55
C PRO A 299 26.28 5.02 -39.69
N SER A 300 27.40 5.43 -40.28
CA SER A 300 27.36 6.06 -41.60
C SER A 300 26.77 5.04 -42.57
N GLU A 301 25.75 5.43 -43.34
CA GLU A 301 25.16 4.60 -44.40
C GLU A 301 26.27 4.05 -45.31
N GLY A 302 26.56 2.75 -45.20
CA GLY A 302 27.57 2.12 -46.05
C GLY A 302 28.17 0.79 -45.58
N ASP A 303 28.18 0.47 -44.28
CA ASP A 303 28.95 -0.70 -43.82
C ASP A 303 28.07 -1.82 -43.26
N SER A 304 27.54 -2.64 -44.17
CA SER A 304 26.83 -3.88 -43.85
C SER A 304 27.80 -5.07 -43.83
N SER A 305 28.81 -5.06 -42.96
CA SER A 305 29.53 -6.30 -42.62
C SER A 305 30.31 -6.22 -41.30
N SER A 306 30.13 -7.26 -40.49
CA SER A 306 30.92 -7.67 -39.29
C SER A 306 30.64 -6.95 -37.95
N GLY A 307 30.01 -7.70 -37.04
CA GLY A 307 29.75 -7.34 -35.64
C GLY A 307 31.00 -7.40 -34.76
N SER A 308 31.91 -6.45 -34.92
CA SER A 308 33.10 -6.32 -34.07
C SER A 308 33.66 -4.88 -34.05
N SER A 309 32.80 -3.86 -33.88
CA SER A 309 33.29 -2.49 -33.67
C SER A 309 33.52 -2.25 -32.17
N SER A 310 34.80 -2.41 -31.78
CA SER A 310 35.33 -2.32 -30.42
C SER A 310 34.82 -1.15 -29.56
N ALA A 311 34.65 -1.42 -28.26
CA ALA A 311 34.35 -0.47 -27.18
C ALA A 311 35.37 0.70 -27.02
N LYS A 312 36.38 0.84 -27.90
CA LYS A 312 37.44 1.85 -27.80
C LYS A 312 37.02 3.26 -28.23
N ASN A 313 35.91 3.42 -28.95
CA ASN A 313 35.42 4.73 -29.45
C ASN A 313 34.15 5.25 -28.74
N ALA A 314 33.76 4.62 -27.63
CA ALA A 314 32.49 4.90 -26.96
C ALA A 314 32.58 6.19 -26.12
N ASN A 315 31.71 7.19 -26.33
CA ASN A 315 31.71 8.43 -25.54
C ASN A 315 31.39 8.17 -24.04
N PRO A 316 32.36 8.25 -23.10
CA PRO A 316 32.14 7.87 -21.71
C PRO A 316 31.24 8.87 -20.95
N SER A 317 30.99 10.05 -21.51
CA SER A 317 30.10 11.07 -20.90
C SER A 317 28.63 10.66 -20.87
N LEU A 318 28.26 9.56 -21.54
CA LEU A 318 26.89 9.04 -21.59
C LEU A 318 26.69 7.74 -20.78
N SER A 319 27.65 7.35 -19.94
CA SER A 319 27.47 6.19 -19.04
C SER A 319 26.40 6.44 -17.96
N PHE A 320 25.78 5.43 -17.36
CA PHE A 320 24.75 5.57 -16.32
C PHE A 320 25.11 6.59 -15.22
N VAL A 321 26.38 6.57 -14.81
CA VAL A 321 26.94 7.40 -13.73
C VAL A 321 27.43 8.78 -14.17
N SER A 322 27.48 9.04 -15.48
CA SER A 322 27.94 10.32 -16.03
C SER A 322 26.81 11.36 -15.97
N THR A 323 27.03 12.44 -15.23
CA THR A 323 26.03 13.51 -15.05
C THR A 323 26.24 14.66 -16.02
N SER A 324 25.17 15.39 -16.35
CA SER A 324 25.24 16.60 -17.18
C SER A 324 24.22 17.63 -16.70
N SER A 325 24.20 18.81 -17.31
CA SER A 325 23.14 19.81 -17.10
C SER A 325 21.75 19.34 -17.53
N THR A 326 21.69 18.29 -18.36
CA THR A 326 20.44 17.70 -18.88
C THR A 326 20.15 16.31 -18.31
N TYR A 327 21.13 15.64 -17.70
CA TYR A 327 20.96 14.37 -16.99
C TYR A 327 21.36 14.53 -15.52
N LEU A 328 20.34 14.76 -14.70
CA LEU A 328 20.40 15.23 -13.31
C LEU A 328 20.00 14.23 -12.21
N PRO A 329 19.68 12.94 -12.43
CA PRO A 329 19.27 12.05 -11.32
C PRO A 329 20.29 11.95 -10.19
N PHE A 330 21.58 12.13 -10.48
CA PHE A 330 22.66 12.14 -9.49
C PHE A 330 23.19 13.56 -9.17
N GLY A 331 22.46 14.61 -9.54
CA GLY A 331 22.96 15.99 -9.53
C GLY A 331 24.09 16.21 -10.54
N HIS A 332 24.83 17.31 -10.43
CA HIS A 332 25.93 17.65 -11.35
C HIS A 332 27.08 18.41 -10.67
N GLY A 333 28.28 18.34 -11.25
CA GLY A 333 29.49 19.02 -10.77
C GLY A 333 30.16 18.37 -9.55
N LYS A 334 30.96 19.16 -8.81
CA LYS A 334 31.79 18.70 -7.66
C LYS A 334 31.01 18.00 -6.54
N HIS A 335 29.70 18.23 -6.50
CA HIS A 335 28.77 17.72 -5.48
C HIS A 335 27.73 16.76 -6.08
N ALA A 336 27.99 16.19 -7.25
CA ALA A 336 27.22 15.05 -7.75
C ALA A 336 27.31 13.88 -6.77
N CYS A 337 26.26 13.04 -6.74
CA CYS A 337 26.12 11.94 -5.81
C CYS A 337 27.39 11.07 -5.80
N PRO A 338 28.09 10.95 -4.66
CA PRO A 338 29.32 10.16 -4.59
C PRO A 338 29.04 8.65 -4.67
N GLY A 339 27.85 8.20 -4.26
CA GLY A 339 27.42 6.80 -4.30
C GLY A 339 27.00 6.28 -5.68
N ARG A 340 26.91 7.12 -6.73
CA ARG A 340 26.41 6.70 -8.05
C ARG A 340 27.17 5.53 -8.68
N PHE A 341 28.47 5.39 -8.39
CA PHE A 341 29.28 4.27 -8.88
C PHE A 341 28.96 2.97 -8.14
N LEU A 342 28.64 3.04 -6.85
CA LEU A 342 28.17 1.88 -6.10
C LEU A 342 26.81 1.42 -6.63
N VAL A 343 25.89 2.38 -6.84
CA VAL A 343 24.57 2.10 -7.41
C VAL A 343 24.66 1.49 -8.81
N ASP A 344 25.62 1.90 -9.66
CA ASP A 344 25.85 1.28 -10.96
C ASP A 344 26.20 -0.21 -10.85
N PHE A 345 27.13 -0.54 -9.96
CA PHE A 345 27.51 -1.93 -9.69
C PHE A 345 26.32 -2.72 -9.13
N GLU A 346 25.67 -2.20 -8.10
CA GLU A 346 24.53 -2.86 -7.45
C GLU A 346 23.43 -3.16 -8.49
N LEU A 347 22.95 -2.15 -9.21
CA LEU A 347 21.85 -2.33 -10.17
C LEU A 347 22.24 -3.29 -11.31
N LYS A 348 23.47 -3.24 -11.83
CA LYS A 348 23.91 -4.19 -12.88
C LYS A 348 23.99 -5.62 -12.36
N MET A 349 24.54 -5.83 -11.15
CA MET A 349 24.61 -7.16 -10.52
C MET A 349 23.22 -7.72 -10.26
N ILE A 350 22.34 -6.91 -9.65
CA ILE A 350 20.95 -7.31 -9.35
C ILE A 350 20.22 -7.69 -10.64
N LEU A 351 20.25 -6.82 -11.65
CA LEU A 351 19.57 -7.08 -12.91
C LEU A 351 20.10 -8.34 -13.60
N CYS A 352 21.43 -8.55 -13.58
CA CYS A 352 22.04 -9.75 -14.12
C CYS A 352 21.53 -11.01 -13.42
N ARG A 353 21.58 -11.04 -12.09
CA ARG A 353 21.14 -12.20 -11.30
C ARG A 353 19.65 -12.48 -11.41
N ILE A 354 18.83 -11.45 -11.66
CA ILE A 354 17.40 -11.62 -11.96
C ILE A 354 17.23 -12.23 -13.36
N LEU A 355 17.81 -11.62 -14.39
CA LEU A 355 17.62 -12.06 -15.78
C LEU A 355 18.27 -13.41 -16.10
N GLU A 356 19.25 -13.86 -15.31
CA GLU A 356 19.79 -15.22 -15.34
C GLU A 356 18.77 -16.28 -14.91
N ARG A 357 17.79 -15.92 -14.07
CA ARG A 357 16.91 -16.88 -13.38
C ARG A 357 15.45 -16.75 -13.73
N PHE A 358 15.02 -15.58 -14.16
CA PHE A 358 13.62 -15.25 -14.38
C PHE A 358 13.42 -14.64 -15.77
N ASP A 359 12.34 -15.05 -16.42
CA ASP A 359 11.69 -14.25 -17.46
C ASP A 359 10.72 -13.27 -16.78
N ILE A 360 10.58 -12.08 -17.34
CA ILE A 360 9.84 -10.99 -16.72
C ILE A 360 8.84 -10.44 -17.73
N GLU A 361 7.56 -10.49 -17.37
CA GLU A 361 6.47 -9.94 -18.14
C GLU A 361 5.55 -9.14 -17.22
N LEU A 362 4.84 -8.16 -17.80
CA LEU A 362 3.76 -7.50 -17.07
C LEU A 362 2.57 -8.46 -16.93
N LEU A 363 1.86 -8.36 -15.80
CA LEU A 363 0.64 -9.13 -15.61
C LEU A 363 -0.34 -8.90 -16.77
N PRO A 364 -1.11 -9.93 -17.19
CA PRO A 364 -2.03 -9.83 -18.33
C PRO A 364 -3.01 -8.64 -18.23
N GLU A 365 -3.43 -8.28 -17.02
CA GLU A 365 -4.30 -7.13 -16.75
C GLU A 365 -3.73 -5.77 -17.20
N HIS A 366 -2.42 -5.68 -17.39
CA HIS A 366 -1.75 -4.48 -17.87
C HIS A 366 -1.65 -4.42 -19.41
N ASN A 367 -1.97 -5.50 -20.14
CA ASN A 367 -1.93 -5.57 -21.61
C ASN A 367 -0.62 -5.04 -22.23
N GLY A 368 0.53 -5.34 -21.61
CA GLY A 368 1.84 -4.84 -22.04
C GLY A 368 2.08 -3.34 -21.80
N VAL A 369 1.14 -2.62 -21.17
CA VAL A 369 1.26 -1.20 -20.86
C VAL A 369 1.82 -0.99 -19.46
N ARG A 370 2.86 -0.15 -19.35
CA ARG A 370 3.44 0.24 -18.05
C ARG A 370 2.37 0.79 -17.09
N PRO A 371 2.24 0.27 -15.86
CA PRO A 371 1.33 0.83 -14.85
C PRO A 371 1.74 2.26 -14.44
N GLU A 372 0.76 3.09 -14.11
CA GLU A 372 1.00 4.50 -13.75
C GLU A 372 1.74 4.62 -12.40
N SER A 373 2.85 5.35 -12.40
CA SER A 373 3.64 5.63 -11.19
C SER A 373 3.04 6.82 -10.41
N PRO A 374 2.61 6.63 -9.14
CA PRO A 374 2.07 7.72 -8.34
C PRO A 374 3.17 8.73 -7.99
N TRP A 375 2.80 10.01 -8.03
CA TRP A 375 3.61 11.10 -7.50
C TRP A 375 3.31 11.27 -6.01
N VAL A 376 4.34 11.12 -5.18
CA VAL A 376 4.27 11.44 -3.75
C VAL A 376 5.09 12.70 -3.54
N THR A 377 4.43 13.84 -3.53
CA THR A 377 5.08 15.17 -3.53
C THR A 377 6.06 15.31 -4.70
N GLU A 378 7.37 15.27 -4.44
CA GLU A 378 8.43 15.45 -5.44
C GLU A 378 9.07 14.14 -5.92
N ALA A 379 8.61 12.98 -5.45
CA ALA A 379 9.13 11.68 -5.84
C ALA A 379 8.16 10.93 -6.75
N VAL A 380 8.68 10.28 -7.80
CA VAL A 380 7.94 9.29 -8.59
C VAL A 380 8.14 7.94 -7.95
N MET A 381 7.10 7.41 -7.30
CA MET A 381 7.17 6.10 -6.69
C MET A 381 6.82 5.03 -7.72
N PRO A 382 7.44 3.83 -7.65
CA PRO A 382 6.93 2.68 -8.37
C PRO A 382 5.45 2.46 -7.99
N PRO A 383 4.63 1.90 -8.88
CA PRO A 383 3.26 1.52 -8.55
C PRO A 383 3.28 0.54 -7.37
N MET A 384 2.96 1.04 -6.17
CA MET A 384 2.90 0.23 -4.97
C MET A 384 1.61 -0.60 -5.00
N GLN A 385 1.74 -1.92 -4.99
CA GLN A 385 0.60 -2.76 -4.66
C GLN A 385 0.39 -2.72 -3.14
N ARG A 386 -0.85 -2.95 -2.72
CA ARG A 386 -1.36 -2.93 -1.34
C ARG A 386 -0.75 -4.02 -0.42
N LYS A 387 0.41 -4.58 -0.77
CA LYS A 387 0.97 -5.85 -0.26
C LYS A 387 1.64 -5.77 1.12
N ASN A 388 1.88 -4.57 1.68
CA ASN A 388 2.51 -4.40 3.00
C ASN A 388 1.77 -5.11 4.16
N LEU A 389 0.47 -5.41 4.02
CA LEU A 389 -0.30 -6.15 5.03
C LEU A 389 -0.33 -7.66 4.77
N MET A 390 0.05 -8.14 3.58
CA MET A 390 -0.07 -9.55 3.22
C MET A 390 0.76 -10.53 4.08
N PRO A 391 1.95 -10.19 4.60
CA PRO A 391 2.69 -11.12 5.46
C PRO A 391 1.89 -11.57 6.69
N ALA A 392 1.13 -10.65 7.31
CA ALA A 392 0.29 -10.94 8.47
C ALA A 392 -1.04 -11.65 8.13
N PHE A 393 -1.42 -11.70 6.85
CA PHE A 393 -2.57 -12.48 6.36
C PHE A 393 -2.12 -13.66 5.48
N ASN A 394 -0.85 -14.03 5.54
CA ASN A 394 -0.34 -15.21 4.86
C ASN A 394 -0.97 -16.44 5.53
N PHE A 395 -1.32 -17.43 4.70
CA PHE A 395 -1.89 -18.70 5.12
C PHE A 395 -1.16 -19.35 6.30
N ARG A 396 0.18 -19.28 6.31
CA ARG A 396 0.97 -19.86 7.41
C ARG A 396 0.64 -19.22 8.76
N HIS A 397 0.52 -17.89 8.79
CA HIS A 397 0.23 -17.16 10.03
C HIS A 397 -1.23 -17.36 10.46
N ILE A 398 -2.17 -17.35 9.52
CA ILE A 398 -3.59 -17.63 9.83
C ILE A 398 -3.74 -19.02 10.48
N LYS A 399 -2.98 -20.03 10.01
CA LYS A 399 -2.99 -21.38 10.61
C LYS A 399 -2.49 -21.42 12.05
N GLU A 400 -1.61 -20.49 12.45
CA GLU A 400 -1.14 -20.37 13.84
C GLU A 400 -2.24 -19.81 14.77
N LEU A 401 -3.29 -19.19 14.22
CA LEU A 401 -4.38 -18.58 14.97
C LEU A 401 -5.56 -19.53 15.26
N TYR A 402 -5.60 -20.72 14.66
CA TYR A 402 -6.70 -21.68 14.86
C TYR A 402 -6.91 -22.07 16.34
N PRO A 403 -5.84 -22.29 17.15
CA PRO A 403 -6.01 -22.52 18.58
C PRO A 403 -6.68 -21.33 19.30
N VAL A 404 -6.43 -20.10 18.86
CA VAL A 404 -7.07 -18.89 19.42
C VAL A 404 -8.56 -18.88 19.08
N PHE A 405 -8.91 -19.17 17.82
CA PHE A 405 -10.32 -19.26 17.41
C PHE A 405 -11.07 -20.33 18.19
N TRP A 406 -10.47 -21.49 18.37
CA TRP A 406 -11.05 -22.59 19.14
C TRP A 406 -11.21 -22.24 20.61
N SER A 407 -10.19 -21.66 21.24
CA SER A 407 -10.28 -21.21 22.63
C SER A 407 -11.43 -20.23 22.86
N LYS A 408 -11.66 -19.29 21.93
CA LYS A 408 -12.81 -18.39 21.99
C LYS A 408 -14.14 -19.07 21.69
N ALA A 409 -14.14 -20.12 20.88
CA ALA A 409 -15.31 -20.97 20.66
C ALA A 409 -15.70 -21.74 21.94
N GLN A 410 -14.71 -22.23 22.71
CA GLN A 410 -14.93 -22.87 24.01
C GLN A 410 -15.52 -21.88 25.02
N GLU A 411 -14.94 -20.67 25.12
CA GLU A 411 -15.46 -19.59 25.99
C GLU A 411 -16.91 -19.22 25.61
N LEU A 412 -17.21 -19.13 24.31
CA LEU A 412 -18.55 -18.86 23.79
C LEU A 412 -19.55 -19.94 24.22
N VAL A 413 -19.21 -21.22 24.05
CA VAL A 413 -20.07 -22.34 24.49
C VAL A 413 -20.29 -22.27 26.00
N ALA A 414 -19.23 -22.10 26.79
CA ALA A 414 -19.35 -22.01 28.25
C ALA A 414 -20.27 -20.86 28.69
N GLY A 415 -20.16 -19.69 28.05
CA GLY A 415 -21.04 -18.55 28.35
C GLY A 415 -22.50 -18.79 28.01
N ILE A 416 -22.79 -19.44 26.88
CA ILE A 416 -24.17 -19.82 26.51
C ILE A 416 -24.72 -20.89 27.47
N GLU A 417 -23.90 -21.86 27.91
CA GLU A 417 -24.33 -22.84 28.91
C GLU A 417 -24.64 -22.19 30.26
N GLU A 418 -23.86 -21.21 30.69
CA GLU A 418 -24.13 -20.45 31.91
C GLU A 418 -25.50 -19.76 31.83
N GLU A 419 -25.79 -19.06 30.72
CA GLU A 419 -27.09 -18.41 30.49
C GLU A 419 -28.25 -19.42 30.48
N LEU A 420 -28.08 -20.58 29.83
CA LEU A 420 -29.08 -21.64 29.81
C LEU A 420 -29.29 -22.31 31.18
N ASN A 421 -28.26 -22.38 32.01
CA ASN A 421 -28.34 -22.94 33.36
C ASN A 421 -29.05 -21.96 34.33
N GLU A 422 -28.84 -20.66 34.15
CA GLU A 422 -29.54 -19.62 34.90
C GLU A 422 -31.02 -19.54 34.54
N GLU A 423 -31.35 -19.62 33.25
CA GLU A 423 -32.73 -19.59 32.74
C GLU A 423 -33.04 -20.79 31.81
N PRO A 424 -33.35 -21.98 32.36
CA PRO A 424 -33.65 -23.16 31.56
C PRO A 424 -34.84 -22.95 30.61
N GLY A 425 -34.59 -23.13 29.31
CA GLY A 425 -35.60 -22.95 28.25
C GLY A 425 -35.70 -21.52 27.71
N ALA A 426 -34.82 -20.62 28.12
CA ALA A 426 -34.68 -19.30 27.51
C ALA A 426 -34.28 -19.39 26.02
N LEU A 427 -34.70 -18.38 25.25
CA LEU A 427 -34.22 -18.19 23.88
C LEU A 427 -32.92 -17.40 23.92
N ILE A 428 -31.86 -17.95 23.33
CA ILE A 428 -30.53 -17.34 23.28
C ILE A 428 -30.44 -16.42 22.07
N ASP A 429 -29.94 -15.19 22.28
CA ASP A 429 -29.66 -14.26 21.18
C ASP A 429 -28.27 -14.53 20.58
N ILE A 430 -28.25 -15.31 19.51
CA ILE A 430 -27.04 -15.68 18.79
C ILE A 430 -26.33 -14.45 18.21
N ALA A 431 -27.06 -13.42 17.80
CA ALA A 431 -26.46 -12.24 17.21
C ALA A 431 -25.62 -11.46 18.22
N ASP A 432 -26.02 -11.48 19.49
CA ASP A 432 -25.31 -10.84 20.57
C ASP A 432 -24.05 -11.62 20.96
N TRP A 433 -24.19 -12.93 21.17
CA TRP A 433 -23.07 -13.82 21.48
C TRP A 433 -22.03 -13.88 20.36
N ALA A 434 -22.46 -13.91 19.09
CA ALA A 434 -21.57 -13.84 17.95
C ALA A 434 -20.78 -12.52 17.90
N SER A 435 -21.42 -11.40 18.28
CA SER A 435 -20.77 -10.09 18.37
C SER A 435 -19.64 -10.09 19.40
N ARG A 436 -19.91 -10.62 20.60
CA ARG A 436 -18.90 -10.75 21.68
C ARG A 436 -17.75 -11.66 21.26
N ALA A 437 -18.06 -12.84 20.71
CA ALA A 437 -17.04 -13.80 20.27
C ALA A 437 -16.11 -13.21 19.21
N SER A 438 -16.65 -12.56 18.17
CA SER A 438 -15.83 -11.95 17.12
C SER A 438 -15.02 -10.74 17.62
N LEU A 439 -15.50 -9.98 18.61
CA LEU A 439 -14.72 -8.91 19.24
C LEU A 439 -13.50 -9.48 19.97
N ASP A 440 -13.71 -10.51 20.78
CA ASP A 440 -12.62 -11.15 21.54
C ASP A 440 -11.62 -11.81 20.59
N ILE A 441 -12.08 -12.46 19.52
CA ILE A 441 -11.21 -13.07 18.50
C ILE A 441 -10.36 -12.01 17.79
N ILE A 442 -10.95 -10.91 17.29
CA ILE A 442 -10.15 -9.87 16.61
C ILE A 442 -9.23 -9.13 17.59
N GLY A 443 -9.61 -9.04 18.87
CA GLY A 443 -8.74 -8.57 19.94
C GLY A 443 -7.52 -9.45 20.12
N SER A 444 -7.72 -10.74 20.36
CA SER A 444 -6.64 -11.68 20.65
C SER A 444 -5.80 -11.99 19.41
N ALA A 445 -6.42 -12.45 18.33
CA ALA A 445 -5.73 -12.87 17.11
C ALA A 445 -5.26 -11.68 16.25
N GLY A 446 -5.99 -10.57 16.27
CA GLY A 446 -5.62 -9.37 15.54
C GLY A 446 -4.63 -8.47 16.28
N MET A 447 -4.82 -8.27 17.59
CA MET A 447 -4.08 -7.25 18.36
C MET A 447 -3.26 -7.81 19.53
N GLY A 448 -3.38 -9.09 19.86
CA GLY A 448 -2.81 -9.66 21.07
C GLY A 448 -3.39 -9.04 22.35
N HIS A 449 -4.68 -8.69 22.32
CA HIS A 449 -5.38 -8.05 23.43
C HIS A 449 -6.68 -8.78 23.78
N GLU A 450 -6.82 -9.19 25.04
CA GLU A 450 -8.01 -9.84 25.56
C GLU A 450 -9.05 -8.79 25.99
N PHE A 451 -10.08 -8.57 25.18
CA PHE A 451 -11.20 -7.69 25.54
C PHE A 451 -12.11 -8.30 26.60
N LYS A 452 -12.28 -9.64 26.61
CA LYS A 452 -13.11 -10.39 27.55
C LYS A 452 -14.59 -10.02 27.51
N SER A 453 -15.08 -9.65 26.33
CA SER A 453 -16.48 -9.30 26.09
C SER A 453 -17.42 -10.50 26.22
N LEU A 454 -16.93 -11.73 26.08
CA LEU A 454 -17.69 -12.94 26.36
C LEU A 454 -18.08 -13.07 27.85
N SER A 455 -17.21 -12.62 28.77
CA SER A 455 -17.46 -12.68 30.22
C SER A 455 -18.05 -11.39 30.80
N ASP A 456 -17.73 -10.23 30.21
CA ASP A 456 -18.26 -8.93 30.63
C ASP A 456 -18.97 -8.23 29.45
N PRO A 457 -20.31 -8.31 29.37
CA PRO A 457 -21.07 -7.73 28.28
C PRO A 457 -20.97 -6.19 28.20
N THR A 458 -20.57 -5.51 29.28
CA THR A 458 -20.48 -4.04 29.30
C THR A 458 -19.37 -3.49 28.40
N ILE A 459 -18.35 -4.33 28.14
CA ILE A 459 -17.24 -4.03 27.22
C ILE A 459 -17.76 -4.02 25.78
N GLU A 460 -18.60 -5.01 25.44
CA GLU A 460 -19.27 -5.06 24.14
C GLU A 460 -20.24 -3.90 23.98
N ASP A 461 -20.97 -3.48 25.02
CA ASP A 461 -21.85 -2.31 24.91
C ASP A 461 -21.08 -1.02 24.59
N THR A 462 -19.85 -0.90 25.11
CA THR A 462 -18.94 0.20 24.78
C THR A 462 -18.42 0.11 23.34
N MET A 463 -18.17 -1.09 22.82
CA MET A 463 -17.77 -1.30 21.42
C MET A 463 -18.94 -1.25 20.43
N LYS A 464 -20.17 -1.61 20.83
CA LYS A 464 -21.40 -1.34 20.07
C LYS A 464 -21.64 0.14 19.91
N MET A 465 -21.21 0.99 20.86
CA MET A 465 -21.17 2.44 20.65
C MET A 465 -20.16 2.83 19.55
N TYR A 466 -19.04 2.11 19.40
CA TYR A 466 -18.14 2.24 18.26
C TYR A 466 -18.84 1.74 16.97
N GLY A 467 -19.43 0.53 16.92
CA GLY A 467 -20.22 0.04 15.78
C GLY A 467 -21.44 0.91 15.41
N SER A 468 -21.98 1.67 16.37
CA SER A 468 -23.07 2.64 16.15
C SER A 468 -22.68 3.84 15.28
N MET A 469 -21.40 3.97 14.90
CA MET A 469 -20.93 4.85 13.82
C MET A 469 -21.75 4.68 12.52
N VAL A 470 -22.40 3.52 12.35
CA VAL A 470 -23.13 3.13 11.14
C VAL A 470 -24.65 3.02 11.33
N LYS A 471 -25.18 3.00 12.57
CA LYS A 471 -26.64 2.98 12.78
C LYS A 471 -27.26 4.30 12.32
N GLN A 472 -28.26 4.23 11.44
CA GLN A 472 -29.06 5.40 11.07
C GLN A 472 -29.99 5.82 12.22
N SER A 473 -29.47 6.56 13.20
CA SER A 473 -30.30 7.25 14.20
C SER A 473 -31.30 8.19 13.51
N ARG A 474 -32.39 8.60 14.20
CA ARG A 474 -33.32 9.62 13.67
C ARG A 474 -32.60 10.90 13.22
N GLY A 475 -31.51 11.27 13.89
CA GLY A 475 -30.64 12.38 13.50
C GLY A 475 -29.82 12.09 12.23
N ALA A 476 -29.42 10.84 11.98
CA ALA A 476 -28.76 10.44 10.75
C ALA A 476 -29.70 10.43 9.54
N LYS A 477 -30.94 9.96 9.69
CA LYS A 477 -31.96 10.02 8.63
C LYS A 477 -32.26 11.47 8.25
N LEU A 478 -32.39 12.35 9.25
CA LEU A 478 -32.52 13.79 9.04
C LEU A 478 -31.26 14.38 8.38
N LEU A 479 -30.07 13.95 8.76
CA LEU A 479 -28.81 14.39 8.14
C LEU A 479 -28.71 13.98 6.67
N THR A 480 -29.09 12.75 6.31
CA THR A 480 -29.12 12.27 4.92
C THR A 480 -30.11 13.08 4.08
N VAL A 481 -31.28 13.42 4.64
CA VAL A 481 -32.25 14.32 3.99
C VAL A 481 -31.70 15.74 3.87
N LEU A 482 -30.97 16.24 4.88
CA LEU A 482 -30.30 17.54 4.83
C LEU A 482 -29.14 17.54 3.82
N GLN A 483 -28.41 16.44 3.65
CA GLN A 483 -27.33 16.26 2.67
C GLN A 483 -27.83 16.21 1.22
N LEU A 484 -29.13 15.93 1.01
CA LEU A 484 -29.79 16.05 -0.29
C LEU A 484 -29.95 17.51 -0.75
N VAL A 485 -29.92 18.47 0.19
CA VAL A 485 -30.20 19.89 -0.06
C VAL A 485 -29.03 20.81 0.34
N LEU A 486 -28.18 20.39 1.27
CA LEU A 486 -27.04 21.12 1.80
C LEU A 486 -25.71 20.43 1.44
N PRO A 487 -24.67 21.19 1.06
CA PRO A 487 -23.33 20.63 0.85
C PRO A 487 -22.81 19.87 2.08
N SER A 488 -22.14 18.73 1.86
CA SER A 488 -21.61 17.85 2.93
C SER A 488 -20.78 18.59 3.98
N VAL A 489 -20.02 19.60 3.54
CA VAL A 489 -19.20 20.47 4.39
C VAL A 489 -20.02 21.18 5.48
N ILE A 490 -21.29 21.49 5.24
CA ILE A 490 -22.17 22.13 6.24
C ILE A 490 -22.73 21.08 7.21
N THR A 491 -23.12 19.92 6.71
CA THR A 491 -23.75 18.85 7.50
C THR A 491 -22.76 18.15 8.44
N ASP A 492 -21.49 18.03 8.04
CA ASP A 492 -20.44 17.37 8.82
C ASP A 492 -20.04 18.17 10.08
N TYR A 493 -20.36 19.47 10.11
CA TYR A 493 -20.04 20.38 11.23
C TYR A 493 -21.21 20.60 12.19
N LEU A 494 -22.39 20.03 11.92
CA LEU A 494 -23.55 20.14 12.80
C LEU A 494 -23.37 19.25 14.04
N PRO A 495 -23.60 19.78 15.26
CA PRO A 495 -23.35 19.06 16.51
C PRO A 495 -24.47 18.08 16.86
N PHE A 496 -24.77 17.14 15.95
CA PHE A 496 -25.69 16.06 16.25
C PHE A 496 -25.03 15.05 17.21
N GLN A 497 -25.82 14.43 18.08
CA GLN A 497 -25.40 13.43 19.07
C GLN A 497 -24.56 12.30 18.43
N ARG A 498 -24.84 11.96 17.17
CA ARG A 498 -24.03 11.07 16.32
C ARG A 498 -22.58 11.57 16.14
N ASN A 499 -22.36 12.78 15.62
CA ASN A 499 -21.02 13.28 15.31
C ASN A 499 -20.13 13.37 16.57
N MET A 500 -20.72 13.74 17.71
CA MET A 500 -20.02 13.78 18.99
C MET A 500 -19.70 12.40 19.55
N GLY A 501 -20.64 11.43 19.45
CA GLY A 501 -20.42 10.05 19.87
C GLY A 501 -19.33 9.35 19.05
N VAL A 502 -19.34 9.54 17.72
CA VAL A 502 -18.31 9.01 16.80
C VAL A 502 -16.92 9.57 17.12
N LEU A 503 -16.81 10.89 17.37
CA LEU A 503 -15.53 11.52 17.72
C LEU A 503 -14.99 11.01 19.07
N ALA A 504 -15.86 10.81 20.06
CA ALA A 504 -15.46 10.28 21.37
C ALA A 504 -15.00 8.82 21.28
N ALA A 505 -15.76 7.97 20.58
CA ALA A 505 -15.43 6.56 20.39
C ALA A 505 -14.15 6.37 19.56
N SER A 506 -14.00 7.13 18.45
CA SER A 506 -12.78 7.13 17.64
C SER A 506 -11.55 7.55 18.44
N LYS A 507 -11.67 8.57 19.31
CA LYS A 507 -10.57 9.00 20.18
C LYS A 507 -10.18 7.95 21.22
N ALA A 508 -11.17 7.30 21.84
CA ALA A 508 -10.95 6.23 22.82
C ALA A 508 -10.24 5.04 22.17
N ALA A 509 -10.77 4.53 21.07
CA ALA A 509 -10.19 3.41 20.33
C ALA A 509 -8.77 3.73 19.83
N ARG A 510 -8.54 4.94 19.29
CA ARG A 510 -7.19 5.37 18.85
C ARG A 510 -6.19 5.42 20.00
N THR A 511 -6.63 5.86 21.18
CA THR A 511 -5.79 5.92 22.38
C THR A 511 -5.44 4.51 22.87
N THR A 512 -6.40 3.59 22.86
CA THR A 512 -6.17 2.18 23.19
C THR A 512 -5.19 1.53 22.21
N SER A 513 -5.39 1.70 20.89
CA SER A 513 -4.46 1.18 19.87
C SER A 513 -3.04 1.73 20.04
N GLN A 514 -2.90 3.03 20.32
CA GLN A 514 -1.59 3.63 20.56
C GLN A 514 -0.91 3.04 21.81
N ASN A 515 -1.66 2.84 22.89
CA ASN A 515 -1.14 2.22 24.12
C ASN A 515 -0.66 0.78 23.87
N LEU A 516 -1.42 0.00 23.09
CA LEU A 516 -1.05 -1.37 22.72
C LEU A 516 0.23 -1.41 21.88
N ILE A 517 0.36 -0.55 20.87
CA ILE A 517 1.58 -0.46 20.05
C ILE A 517 2.78 -0.07 20.92
N ASN A 518 2.62 0.90 21.81
CA ASN A 518 3.68 1.33 22.72
C ASN A 518 4.11 0.18 23.65
N ALA A 519 3.16 -0.60 24.16
CA ALA A 519 3.45 -1.77 24.99
C ALA A 519 4.23 -2.85 24.22
N LYS A 520 3.80 -3.19 23.00
CA LYS A 520 4.51 -4.16 22.14
C LYS A 520 5.91 -3.69 21.78
N LYS A 521 6.10 -2.41 21.46
CA LYS A 521 7.44 -1.83 21.25
C LYS A 521 8.34 -1.92 22.47
N ALA A 522 7.79 -1.72 23.66
CA ALA A 522 8.54 -1.88 24.90
C ALA A 522 8.97 -3.34 25.13
N GLN A 523 8.12 -4.32 24.79
CA GLN A 523 8.47 -5.75 24.82
C GLN A 523 9.59 -6.08 23.81
N MET A 524 9.49 -5.58 22.57
CA MET A 524 10.56 -5.74 21.57
C MET A 524 11.89 -5.15 22.02
N ALA A 525 11.87 -3.96 22.64
CA ALA A 525 13.08 -3.32 23.16
C ALA A 525 13.75 -4.16 24.26
N LYS A 526 12.98 -4.95 25.01
CA LYS A 526 13.47 -5.91 26.00
C LYS A 526 13.85 -7.27 25.41
N LYS A 527 13.73 -7.47 24.09
CA LYS A 527 13.91 -8.74 23.38
C LYS A 527 12.97 -9.85 23.86
N GLU A 528 11.80 -9.47 24.37
CA GLU A 528 10.73 -10.42 24.70
C GLU A 528 10.04 -10.87 23.40
N LYS A 529 9.64 -12.14 23.33
CA LYS A 529 8.92 -12.68 22.17
C LYS A 529 7.50 -12.08 22.14
N LEU A 530 7.12 -11.49 21.01
CA LEU A 530 5.76 -10.98 20.83
C LEU A 530 4.75 -12.11 20.64
N SER A 531 3.48 -11.81 20.93
CA SER A 531 2.36 -12.68 20.63
C SER A 531 2.23 -12.87 19.10
N PRO A 532 1.78 -14.05 18.64
CA PRO A 532 1.60 -14.34 17.21
C PRO A 532 0.31 -13.71 16.69
N ASP A 533 0.11 -12.40 16.89
CA ASP A 533 -1.02 -11.63 16.38
C ASP A 533 -0.62 -10.77 15.17
N ILE A 534 -1.62 -10.41 14.37
CA ILE A 534 -1.47 -9.67 13.12
C ILE A 534 -0.67 -8.37 13.32
N ILE A 535 -0.90 -7.64 14.42
CA ILE A 535 -0.21 -6.37 14.70
C ILE A 535 1.23 -6.57 15.15
N SER A 536 1.52 -7.61 15.94
CA SER A 536 2.90 -7.98 16.27
C SER A 536 3.69 -8.33 15.02
N THR A 537 3.12 -9.14 14.12
CA THR A 537 3.76 -9.47 12.84
C THR A 537 3.93 -8.24 11.94
N ALA A 538 2.93 -7.35 11.88
CA ALA A 538 3.03 -6.10 11.14
C ALA A 538 4.11 -5.17 11.74
N LEU A 539 4.22 -5.11 13.06
CA LEU A 539 5.25 -4.34 13.76
C LEU A 539 6.66 -4.91 13.52
N GLU A 540 6.82 -6.22 13.60
CA GLU A 540 8.09 -6.93 13.33
C GLU A 540 8.56 -6.79 11.89
N SER A 541 7.65 -6.65 10.92
CA SER A 541 7.99 -6.40 9.51
C SER A 541 8.74 -5.08 9.30
N GLY A 542 8.62 -4.13 10.22
CA GLY A 542 9.18 -2.78 10.09
C GLY A 542 8.58 -1.96 8.94
N HIS A 543 7.45 -2.38 8.36
CA HIS A 543 6.86 -1.74 7.19
C HIS A 543 5.89 -0.59 7.50
N PHE A 544 5.54 -0.39 8.77
CA PHE A 544 4.52 0.56 9.18
C PHE A 544 5.09 1.64 10.12
N THR A 545 4.61 2.87 9.94
CA THR A 545 4.74 3.91 10.97
C THR A 545 3.79 3.61 12.12
N ASP A 546 4.04 4.18 13.30
CA ASP A 546 3.18 4.01 14.47
C ASP A 546 1.75 4.45 14.19
N GLU A 547 1.59 5.60 13.55
CA GLU A 547 0.28 6.10 13.11
C GLU A 547 -0.37 5.16 12.09
N GLY A 548 0.42 4.61 11.16
CA GLY A 548 -0.04 3.62 10.20
C GLY A 548 -0.52 2.34 10.86
N LEU A 549 0.16 1.86 11.91
CA LEU A 549 -0.27 0.72 12.71
C LEU A 549 -1.56 1.03 13.48
N VAL A 550 -1.66 2.20 14.11
CA VAL A 550 -2.88 2.64 14.82
C VAL A 550 -4.07 2.67 13.87
N ASP A 551 -3.94 3.32 12.71
CA ASP A 551 -5.03 3.44 11.75
C ASP A 551 -5.40 2.07 11.13
N THR A 552 -4.42 1.18 10.99
CA THR A 552 -4.63 -0.22 10.57
C THR A 552 -5.37 -1.02 11.64
N MET A 553 -5.01 -0.91 12.92
CA MET A 553 -5.72 -1.55 14.04
C MET A 553 -7.19 -1.14 14.08
N MET A 554 -7.45 0.16 13.91
CA MET A 554 -8.81 0.71 13.86
C MET A 554 -9.64 0.10 12.72
N THR A 555 -8.99 -0.12 11.57
CA THR A 555 -9.61 -0.76 10.40
C THR A 555 -9.92 -2.23 10.69
N PHE A 556 -9.01 -2.98 11.32
CA PHE A 556 -9.22 -4.39 11.65
C PHE A 556 -10.31 -4.58 12.69
N LEU A 557 -10.36 -3.74 13.72
CA LEU A 557 -11.45 -3.79 14.70
C LEU A 557 -12.81 -3.61 14.03
N ALA A 558 -12.93 -2.61 13.14
CA ALA A 558 -14.18 -2.34 12.46
C ALA A 558 -14.53 -3.42 11.41
N ALA A 559 -13.54 -3.95 10.69
CA ALA A 559 -13.75 -4.85 9.56
C ALA A 559 -13.81 -6.34 9.95
N GLY A 560 -13.26 -6.74 11.10
CA GLY A 560 -13.21 -8.14 11.55
C GLY A 560 -14.26 -8.50 12.60
N HIS A 561 -14.88 -7.51 13.25
CA HIS A 561 -15.83 -7.74 14.35
C HIS A 561 -17.26 -8.02 13.83
N GLU A 562 -17.97 -6.98 13.39
CA GLU A 562 -19.40 -7.08 13.05
C GLU A 562 -19.70 -7.97 11.84
N THR A 563 -18.78 -8.08 10.88
CA THR A 563 -18.98 -8.91 9.69
C THR A 563 -18.92 -10.40 10.00
N SER A 564 -17.96 -10.84 10.84
CA SER A 564 -17.85 -12.24 11.26
C SER A 564 -19.04 -12.61 12.17
N ALA A 565 -19.44 -11.71 13.06
CA ALA A 565 -20.62 -11.89 13.90
C ALA A 565 -21.90 -12.10 13.07
N ALA A 566 -22.10 -11.28 12.03
CA ALA A 566 -23.23 -11.43 11.11
C ALA A 566 -23.17 -12.75 10.32
N ALA A 567 -21.98 -13.17 9.87
CA ALA A 567 -21.81 -14.45 9.17
C ALA A 567 -22.21 -15.64 10.06
N LEU A 568 -21.78 -15.66 11.32
CA LEU A 568 -22.17 -16.70 12.27
C LEU A 568 -23.68 -16.68 12.55
N THR A 569 -24.25 -15.49 12.75
CA THR A 569 -25.69 -15.30 12.95
C THR A 569 -26.50 -15.94 11.81
N TRP A 570 -26.17 -15.62 10.56
CA TRP A 570 -26.85 -16.18 9.40
C TRP A 570 -26.62 -17.68 9.23
N THR A 571 -25.44 -18.17 9.58
CA THR A 571 -25.12 -19.61 9.56
C THR A 571 -26.01 -20.38 10.52
N ILE A 572 -26.14 -19.92 11.77
CA ILE A 572 -27.03 -20.56 12.76
C ILE A 572 -28.51 -20.44 12.35
N TYR A 573 -28.93 -19.30 11.78
CA TYR A 573 -30.28 -19.15 11.24
C TYR A 573 -30.59 -20.20 10.16
N LEU A 574 -29.68 -20.35 9.18
CA LEU A 574 -29.81 -21.34 8.11
C LEU A 574 -29.83 -22.78 8.63
N LEU A 575 -28.96 -23.10 9.58
CA LEU A 575 -28.91 -24.43 10.22
C LEU A 575 -30.16 -24.71 11.07
N ALA A 576 -30.73 -23.71 11.74
CA ALA A 576 -31.95 -23.88 12.51
C ALA A 576 -33.19 -24.08 11.63
N GLN A 577 -33.16 -23.58 10.38
CA GLN A 577 -34.19 -23.84 9.36
C GLN A 577 -34.04 -25.22 8.71
N ASN A 578 -32.81 -25.68 8.50
CA ASN A 578 -32.49 -26.91 7.77
C ASN A 578 -31.94 -27.98 8.73
N LYS A 579 -32.85 -28.62 9.46
CA LYS A 579 -32.51 -29.55 10.56
C LYS A 579 -31.70 -30.76 10.07
N ASP A 580 -31.97 -31.25 8.87
CA ASP A 580 -31.23 -32.34 8.22
C ASP A 580 -29.78 -31.96 7.94
N VAL A 581 -29.53 -30.73 7.46
CA VAL A 581 -28.18 -30.19 7.28
C VAL A 581 -27.46 -30.05 8.62
N GLN A 582 -28.16 -29.55 9.65
CA GLN A 582 -27.62 -29.42 11.00
C GLN A 582 -27.23 -30.77 11.61
N ASP A 583 -28.09 -31.78 11.47
CA ASP A 583 -27.86 -33.13 12.01
C ASP A 583 -26.68 -33.82 11.28
N ARG A 584 -26.59 -33.67 9.97
CA ARG A 584 -25.46 -34.20 9.19
C ARG A 584 -24.15 -33.50 9.53
N LEU A 585 -24.16 -32.18 9.68
CA LEU A 585 -22.98 -31.42 10.08
C LEU A 585 -22.47 -31.88 11.45
N ARG A 586 -23.39 -32.07 12.40
CA ARG A 586 -23.05 -32.58 13.72
C ARG A 586 -22.43 -33.97 13.67
N GLU A 587 -22.91 -34.86 12.80
CA GLU A 587 -22.33 -36.18 12.62
C GLU A 587 -20.87 -36.09 12.14
N GLU A 588 -20.57 -35.25 11.15
CA GLU A 588 -19.17 -35.00 10.72
C GLU A 588 -18.32 -34.47 11.87
N ILE A 589 -18.84 -33.48 12.62
CA ILE A 589 -18.12 -32.88 13.75
C ILE A 589 -17.81 -33.92 14.82
N ARG A 590 -18.81 -34.64 15.34
CA ARG A 590 -18.64 -35.60 16.45
C ARG A 590 -17.82 -36.84 16.06
N GLN A 591 -17.75 -37.18 14.78
CA GLN A 591 -16.87 -38.25 14.28
C GLN A 591 -15.38 -37.86 14.30
N ASN A 592 -15.06 -36.56 14.15
CA ASN A 592 -13.70 -36.08 13.94
C ASN A 592 -13.15 -35.23 15.11
N VAL A 593 -14.04 -34.68 15.94
CA VAL A 593 -13.75 -33.88 17.14
C VAL A 593 -14.49 -34.54 18.29
N HIS A 594 -13.78 -35.18 19.22
CA HIS A 594 -14.40 -36.07 20.19
C HIS A 594 -14.91 -35.33 21.43
N ASP A 595 -14.27 -34.23 21.78
CA ASP A 595 -14.62 -33.39 22.93
C ASP A 595 -14.38 -31.92 22.58
N LEU A 596 -15.12 -31.01 23.22
CA LEU A 596 -14.90 -29.57 23.12
C LEU A 596 -13.51 -29.18 23.67
N ASP A 597 -12.99 -29.92 24.65
CA ASP A 597 -11.66 -29.72 25.25
C ASP A 597 -10.50 -30.21 24.36
N ASP A 598 -10.78 -30.86 23.22
CA ASP A 598 -9.75 -31.30 22.29
C ASP A 598 -8.96 -30.10 21.72
N ASP A 599 -7.63 -30.25 21.65
CA ASP A 599 -6.78 -29.28 20.95
C ASP A 599 -7.19 -29.20 19.47
N MET A 600 -7.51 -27.99 19.00
CA MET A 600 -7.86 -27.72 17.62
C MET A 600 -6.71 -27.07 16.86
N ASP A 601 -6.31 -27.67 15.75
CA ASP A 601 -5.35 -27.11 14.81
C ASP A 601 -5.96 -26.95 13.42
N ALA A 602 -5.20 -26.32 12.53
CA ALA A 602 -5.66 -26.09 11.17
C ALA A 602 -5.89 -27.39 10.39
N LYS A 603 -5.17 -28.47 10.68
CA LYS A 603 -5.33 -29.73 9.96
C LYS A 603 -6.66 -30.40 10.31
N LYS A 604 -7.05 -30.40 11.60
CA LYS A 604 -8.32 -30.96 12.06
C LYS A 604 -9.49 -30.17 11.50
N LEU A 605 -9.50 -28.85 11.69
CA LEU A 605 -10.63 -28.01 11.29
C LEU A 605 -10.77 -27.90 9.76
N ASP A 606 -9.67 -27.74 9.01
CA ASP A 606 -9.69 -27.75 7.53
C ASP A 606 -10.12 -29.12 6.96
N GLY A 607 -10.02 -30.20 7.76
CA GLY A 607 -10.43 -31.55 7.38
C GLY A 607 -11.94 -31.79 7.40
N LEU A 608 -12.72 -30.89 8.01
CA LEU A 608 -14.17 -30.97 8.09
C LEU A 608 -14.79 -30.37 6.81
N ALA A 609 -14.86 -31.19 5.77
CA ALA A 609 -15.24 -30.74 4.44
C ALA A 609 -16.70 -30.25 4.36
N TYR A 610 -17.62 -30.93 5.06
CA TYR A 610 -19.03 -30.52 5.09
C TYR A 610 -19.24 -29.26 5.94
N LEU A 611 -18.50 -29.08 7.03
CA LEU A 611 -18.43 -27.80 7.75
C LEU A 611 -17.99 -26.65 6.84
N HIS A 612 -16.90 -26.84 6.08
CA HIS A 612 -16.45 -25.84 5.12
C HIS A 612 -17.54 -25.51 4.08
N ALA A 613 -18.20 -26.53 3.55
CA ALA A 613 -19.31 -26.39 2.61
C ALA A 613 -20.50 -25.61 3.20
N VAL A 614 -20.88 -25.90 4.45
CA VAL A 614 -21.93 -25.16 5.18
C VAL A 614 -21.56 -23.69 5.33
N CYS A 615 -20.32 -23.39 5.75
CA CYS A 615 -19.86 -22.01 5.92
C CYS A 615 -19.83 -21.24 4.58
N GLN A 616 -19.35 -21.87 3.50
CA GLN A 616 -19.35 -21.26 2.17
C GLN A 616 -20.76 -20.98 1.67
N GLU A 617 -21.67 -21.94 1.81
CA GLU A 617 -23.05 -21.76 1.36
C GLU A 617 -23.80 -20.70 2.18
N SER A 618 -23.50 -20.61 3.47
CA SER A 618 -24.04 -19.58 4.36
C SER A 618 -23.57 -18.19 3.93
N LEU A 619 -22.27 -18.04 3.65
CA LEU A 619 -21.67 -16.81 3.14
C LEU A 619 -22.16 -16.46 1.73
N ARG A 620 -22.54 -17.44 0.91
CA ARG A 620 -23.15 -17.21 -0.42
C ARG A 620 -24.53 -16.60 -0.26
N LEU A 621 -25.42 -17.27 0.47
CA LEU A 621 -26.78 -16.79 0.64
C LEU A 621 -26.84 -15.47 1.40
N TYR A 622 -26.05 -15.32 2.47
CA TYR A 622 -26.07 -14.13 3.32
C TYR A 622 -24.67 -13.54 3.47
N ALA A 623 -24.24 -12.78 2.44
CA ALA A 623 -23.03 -11.98 2.56
C ALA A 623 -23.22 -10.91 3.67
N PRO A 624 -22.32 -10.78 4.65
CA PRO A 624 -22.48 -9.77 5.70
C PRO A 624 -22.61 -8.34 5.16
N ILE A 625 -21.98 -8.05 4.01
CA ILE A 625 -22.08 -6.78 3.30
C ILE A 625 -22.94 -6.99 2.03
N PRO A 626 -24.20 -6.49 2.01
CA PRO A 626 -25.15 -6.78 0.93
C PRO A 626 -24.88 -6.04 -0.38
N PHE A 627 -24.15 -4.93 -0.33
CA PHE A 627 -23.73 -4.14 -1.50
C PHE A 627 -22.37 -3.47 -1.27
N THR A 628 -21.64 -3.20 -2.35
CA THR A 628 -20.40 -2.42 -2.34
C THR A 628 -20.45 -1.33 -3.39
N VAL A 629 -19.69 -0.25 -3.18
CA VAL A 629 -19.75 0.97 -3.99
C VAL A 629 -18.38 1.29 -4.60
N ARG A 630 -18.37 1.84 -5.81
CA ARG A 630 -17.19 2.39 -6.51
C ARG A 630 -17.50 3.79 -7.04
N ASP A 631 -16.50 4.68 -7.02
CA ASP A 631 -16.54 6.00 -7.68
C ASP A 631 -15.73 5.94 -8.98
N ALA A 632 -16.36 6.25 -10.11
CA ALA A 632 -15.69 6.34 -11.40
C ALA A 632 -14.72 7.54 -11.42
N ARG A 633 -13.43 7.29 -11.19
CA ARG A 633 -12.41 8.36 -11.11
C ARG A 633 -12.07 9.02 -12.45
N LYS A 634 -12.47 8.40 -13.55
CA LYS A 634 -12.35 8.88 -14.93
C LYS A 634 -13.54 8.38 -15.75
N ASP A 635 -13.78 9.03 -16.88
CA ASP A 635 -14.71 8.53 -17.89
C ASP A 635 -14.29 7.11 -18.31
N THR A 636 -15.26 6.19 -18.31
CA THR A 636 -15.03 4.77 -18.58
C THR A 636 -16.24 4.17 -19.31
N GLN A 637 -16.22 2.86 -19.55
CA GLN A 637 -17.35 2.12 -20.08
C GLN A 637 -17.60 0.83 -19.29
N ILE A 638 -18.87 0.43 -19.17
CA ILE A 638 -19.30 -0.87 -18.63
C ILE A 638 -20.19 -1.51 -19.69
N LEU A 639 -19.83 -2.70 -20.19
CA LEU A 639 -20.55 -3.40 -21.26
C LEU A 639 -20.79 -2.51 -22.51
N GLY A 640 -19.83 -1.66 -22.86
CA GLY A 640 -19.93 -0.71 -23.98
C GLY A 640 -20.77 0.55 -23.69
N HIS A 641 -21.37 0.66 -22.51
CA HIS A 641 -22.08 1.86 -22.07
C HIS A 641 -21.14 2.86 -21.44
N PHE A 642 -21.17 4.11 -21.90
CA PHE A 642 -20.39 5.20 -21.33
C PHE A 642 -20.78 5.50 -19.88
N VAL A 643 -19.79 5.56 -19.00
CA VAL A 643 -19.91 5.88 -17.58
C VAL A 643 -19.04 7.11 -17.29
N PRO A 644 -19.65 8.28 -17.05
CA PRO A 644 -18.92 9.51 -16.76
C PRO A 644 -18.10 9.41 -15.46
N ARG A 645 -17.03 10.21 -15.39
CA ARG A 645 -16.34 10.48 -14.13
C ARG A 645 -17.31 11.01 -13.06
N GLY A 646 -17.18 10.49 -11.84
CA GLY A 646 -18.02 10.82 -10.69
C GLY A 646 -19.28 9.97 -10.56
N THR A 647 -19.54 9.07 -11.53
CA THR A 647 -20.64 8.12 -11.41
C THR A 647 -20.35 7.09 -10.31
N ILE A 648 -21.34 6.87 -9.44
CA ILE A 648 -21.31 5.84 -8.43
C ILE A 648 -21.80 4.52 -9.02
N VAL A 649 -20.96 3.48 -8.95
CA VAL A 649 -21.27 2.13 -9.40
C VAL A 649 -21.49 1.25 -8.18
N ILE A 650 -22.64 0.58 -8.11
CA ILE A 650 -23.01 -0.30 -6.99
C ILE A 650 -23.02 -1.75 -7.49
N LEU A 651 -22.35 -2.62 -6.75
CA LEU A 651 -22.39 -4.08 -6.93
C LEU A 651 -23.17 -4.66 -5.74
N CYS A 652 -24.04 -5.63 -5.98
CA CYS A 652 -24.90 -6.20 -4.94
C CYS A 652 -24.58 -7.69 -4.74
N PRO A 653 -23.62 -8.05 -3.85
CA PRO A 653 -23.33 -9.46 -3.54
C PRO A 653 -24.57 -10.29 -3.21
N TRP A 654 -25.55 -9.76 -2.46
CA TRP A 654 -26.79 -10.51 -2.18
C TRP A 654 -27.56 -10.95 -3.42
N ALA A 655 -27.64 -10.07 -4.42
CA ALA A 655 -28.33 -10.39 -5.67
C ALA A 655 -27.48 -11.32 -6.54
N ILE A 656 -26.18 -11.05 -6.66
CA ILE A 656 -25.28 -11.80 -7.56
C ILE A 656 -25.03 -13.22 -7.02
N ASN A 657 -24.87 -13.38 -5.71
CA ASN A 657 -24.68 -14.67 -5.08
C ASN A 657 -25.92 -15.58 -5.15
N ARG A 658 -27.09 -15.04 -5.48
CA ARG A 658 -28.37 -15.77 -5.66
C ARG A 658 -28.91 -15.67 -7.08
N ALA A 659 -28.12 -15.15 -8.02
CA ALA A 659 -28.56 -15.03 -9.40
C ALA A 659 -28.67 -16.44 -10.01
N HIS A 660 -29.90 -16.86 -10.35
CA HIS A 660 -30.20 -18.13 -11.00
C HIS A 660 -29.36 -18.35 -12.27
N GLU A 661 -29.08 -17.28 -13.01
CA GLU A 661 -28.22 -17.33 -14.20
C GLU A 661 -26.80 -17.81 -13.88
N LEU A 662 -26.28 -17.49 -12.69
CA LEU A 662 -24.92 -17.82 -12.25
C LEU A 662 -24.86 -19.11 -11.42
N TRP A 663 -25.90 -19.38 -10.61
CA TRP A 663 -25.90 -20.42 -9.58
C TRP A 663 -26.85 -21.60 -9.86
N GLY A 664 -27.66 -21.52 -10.91
CA GLY A 664 -28.63 -22.56 -11.25
C GLY A 664 -30.00 -22.34 -10.60
N ASP A 665 -30.92 -23.28 -10.83
CA ASP A 665 -32.32 -23.16 -10.39
C ASP A 665 -32.48 -23.25 -8.86
N ASP A 666 -31.50 -23.84 -8.17
CA ASP A 666 -31.45 -23.97 -6.70
C ASP A 666 -30.71 -22.79 -6.04
N ALA A 667 -30.55 -21.65 -6.73
CA ALA A 667 -29.77 -20.50 -6.26
C ALA A 667 -30.27 -19.90 -4.94
N ASP A 668 -31.57 -20.02 -4.64
CA ASP A 668 -32.16 -19.53 -3.39
C ASP A 668 -32.14 -20.57 -2.26
N ASP A 669 -31.81 -21.83 -2.58
CA ASP A 669 -31.81 -22.94 -1.63
C ASP A 669 -30.49 -22.99 -0.85
N PHE A 670 -30.58 -23.38 0.42
CA PHE A 670 -29.42 -23.67 1.25
C PHE A 670 -28.92 -25.09 0.99
N ASN A 671 -28.02 -25.23 0.02
CA ASN A 671 -27.49 -26.51 -0.43
C ASN A 671 -25.96 -26.56 -0.26
N PRO A 672 -25.44 -26.99 0.90
CA PRO A 672 -23.99 -27.14 1.10
C PRO A 672 -23.33 -28.10 0.10
N GLU A 673 -24.07 -29.08 -0.42
CA GLU A 673 -23.50 -30.15 -1.25
C GLU A 673 -22.96 -29.68 -2.59
N ARG A 674 -23.40 -28.51 -3.07
CA ARG A 674 -22.81 -27.87 -4.25
C ARG A 674 -21.30 -27.61 -4.10
N TRP A 675 -20.80 -27.48 -2.87
CA TRP A 675 -19.38 -27.27 -2.59
C TRP A 675 -18.61 -28.60 -2.44
N MET A 676 -19.30 -29.73 -2.49
CA MET A 676 -18.72 -31.07 -2.28
C MET A 676 -18.60 -31.85 -3.59
N GLU A 677 -19.26 -31.41 -4.65
CA GLU A 677 -19.16 -32.04 -5.97
C GLU A 677 -17.74 -31.97 -6.55
N HIS A 678 -17.39 -32.96 -7.37
CA HIS A 678 -16.05 -33.08 -7.93
C HIS A 678 -15.66 -31.83 -8.73
N GLY A 679 -14.58 -31.16 -8.32
CA GLY A 679 -14.09 -29.93 -8.94
C GLY A 679 -14.84 -28.65 -8.55
N GLN A 680 -15.83 -28.72 -7.65
CA GLN A 680 -16.66 -27.58 -7.26
C GLN A 680 -16.31 -26.97 -5.89
N ALA A 681 -15.35 -27.55 -5.16
CA ALA A 681 -14.94 -27.08 -3.83
C ALA A 681 -14.63 -25.58 -3.72
N ASN A 682 -14.18 -24.97 -4.82
CA ASN A 682 -13.85 -23.53 -4.87
C ASN A 682 -14.88 -22.67 -5.61
N SER A 683 -15.84 -23.26 -6.32
CA SER A 683 -16.78 -22.53 -7.19
C SER A 683 -18.26 -22.74 -6.87
N GLY A 684 -18.59 -23.77 -6.08
CA GLY A 684 -19.96 -24.14 -5.73
C GLY A 684 -20.85 -24.43 -6.93
N GLY A 685 -20.25 -24.85 -8.06
CA GLY A 685 -20.97 -25.09 -9.32
C GLY A 685 -21.35 -23.82 -10.10
N SER A 686 -20.87 -22.64 -9.69
CA SER A 686 -21.20 -21.39 -10.39
C SER A 686 -20.63 -21.32 -11.81
N LYS A 687 -21.35 -20.63 -12.71
CA LYS A 687 -20.93 -20.45 -14.12
C LYS A 687 -19.79 -19.45 -14.31
N SER A 688 -19.38 -18.74 -13.24
CA SER A 688 -18.36 -17.71 -13.30
C SER A 688 -17.54 -17.67 -12.02
N ASN A 689 -16.22 -17.56 -12.15
CA ASN A 689 -15.31 -17.34 -11.02
C ASN A 689 -15.57 -16.03 -10.26
N TYR A 690 -16.41 -15.15 -10.80
CA TYR A 690 -16.80 -13.88 -10.18
C TYR A 690 -18.21 -13.90 -9.56
N ALA A 691 -18.86 -15.06 -9.52
CA ALA A 691 -20.24 -15.18 -9.03
C ALA A 691 -20.34 -15.09 -7.49
N PHE A 692 -19.29 -15.49 -6.76
CA PHE A 692 -19.25 -15.45 -5.30
C PHE A 692 -18.58 -14.16 -4.80
N LEU A 693 -19.38 -13.11 -4.59
CA LEU A 693 -18.90 -11.75 -4.31
C LEU A 693 -18.82 -11.40 -2.82
N THR A 694 -19.03 -12.34 -1.90
CA THR A 694 -19.05 -12.06 -0.45
C THR A 694 -17.74 -11.44 0.04
N PHE A 695 -16.61 -11.88 -0.52
CA PHE A 695 -15.29 -11.33 -0.22
C PHE A 695 -14.75 -10.42 -1.34
N LEU A 696 -15.57 -10.13 -2.36
CA LEU A 696 -15.21 -9.41 -3.58
C LEU A 696 -14.06 -10.06 -4.37
N HIS A 697 -13.76 -9.50 -5.54
CA HIS A 697 -12.61 -9.90 -6.36
C HIS A 697 -11.72 -8.70 -6.72
N GLY A 698 -10.50 -9.00 -7.15
CA GLY A 698 -9.53 -8.02 -7.63
C GLY A 698 -8.76 -7.30 -6.51
N PRO A 699 -8.12 -6.15 -6.80
CA PRO A 699 -7.17 -5.48 -5.88
C PRO A 699 -7.76 -5.01 -4.53
N ARG A 700 -9.09 -5.02 -4.42
CA ARG A 700 -9.84 -4.63 -3.22
C ARG A 700 -10.65 -5.80 -2.63
N SER A 701 -10.30 -7.05 -2.97
CA SER A 701 -10.83 -8.23 -2.29
C SER A 701 -10.49 -8.19 -0.79
N CYS A 702 -11.30 -8.91 -0.02
CA CYS A 702 -11.14 -8.99 1.42
C CYS A 702 -9.83 -9.73 1.75
N ILE A 703 -8.91 -9.03 2.41
CA ILE A 703 -7.65 -9.62 2.87
C ILE A 703 -7.87 -10.61 4.03
N GLY A 704 -8.96 -10.43 4.79
CA GLY A 704 -9.34 -11.27 5.91
C GLY A 704 -10.18 -12.50 5.55
N GLN A 705 -10.39 -12.81 4.26
CA GLN A 705 -11.28 -13.91 3.84
C GLN A 705 -10.94 -15.24 4.53
N LYS A 706 -9.66 -15.64 4.52
CA LYS A 706 -9.22 -16.91 5.12
C LYS A 706 -9.32 -16.89 6.64
N PHE A 707 -9.05 -15.74 7.26
CA PHE A 707 -9.22 -15.54 8.71
C PHE A 707 -10.70 -15.72 9.10
N SER A 708 -11.59 -14.99 8.42
CA SER A 708 -13.02 -14.98 8.70
C SER A 708 -13.66 -16.35 8.47
N LEU A 709 -13.23 -17.08 7.43
CA LEU A 709 -13.71 -18.44 7.19
C LEU A 709 -13.25 -19.42 8.27
N ALA A 710 -11.98 -19.36 8.69
CA ALA A 710 -11.47 -20.20 9.77
C ALA A 710 -12.15 -19.90 11.12
N GLU A 711 -12.35 -18.62 11.44
CA GLU A 711 -13.12 -18.15 12.60
C GLU A 711 -14.54 -18.71 12.56
N LEU A 712 -15.25 -18.54 11.43
CA LEU A 712 -16.63 -19.01 11.27
C LEU A 712 -16.74 -20.53 11.41
N MET A 713 -15.79 -21.27 10.84
CA MET A 713 -15.73 -22.73 10.97
C MET A 713 -15.52 -23.14 12.44
N ALA A 714 -14.59 -22.53 13.17
CA ALA A 714 -14.31 -22.87 14.56
C ALA A 714 -15.54 -22.65 15.46
N LEU A 715 -16.16 -21.47 15.34
CA LEU A 715 -17.36 -21.12 16.11
C LEU A 715 -18.55 -22.03 15.75
N THR A 716 -18.78 -22.29 14.46
CA THR A 716 -19.86 -23.17 14.00
C THR A 716 -19.63 -24.62 14.46
N CYS A 717 -18.39 -25.10 14.40
CA CYS A 717 -18.02 -26.43 14.87
C CYS A 717 -18.34 -26.61 16.36
N ALA A 718 -17.91 -25.67 17.21
CA ALA A 718 -18.19 -25.67 18.63
C ALA A 718 -19.69 -25.66 18.94
N LEU A 719 -20.43 -24.73 18.32
CA LEU A 719 -21.85 -24.56 18.58
C LEU A 719 -22.69 -25.75 18.10
N VAL A 720 -22.45 -26.26 16.89
CA VAL A 720 -23.26 -27.35 16.31
C VAL A 720 -22.92 -28.71 16.95
N GLY A 721 -21.66 -28.91 17.35
CA GLY A 721 -21.27 -30.09 18.11
C GLY A 721 -22.00 -30.18 19.45
N ARG A 722 -22.18 -29.04 20.14
CA ARG A 722 -22.77 -28.98 21.48
C ARG A 722 -24.29 -28.84 21.50
N TYR A 723 -24.85 -28.07 20.58
CA TYR A 723 -26.26 -27.68 20.62
C TYR A 723 -27.05 -28.17 19.41
N LYS A 724 -28.34 -28.35 19.64
CA LYS A 724 -29.38 -28.38 18.60
C LYS A 724 -30.14 -27.06 18.61
N PHE A 725 -30.11 -26.35 17.49
CA PHE A 725 -30.76 -25.06 17.35
C PHE A 725 -32.11 -25.19 16.66
N GLU A 726 -33.13 -24.54 17.23
CA GLU A 726 -34.47 -24.44 16.63
C GLU A 726 -34.98 -23.01 16.66
N LEU A 727 -35.58 -22.57 15.55
CA LEU A 727 -36.27 -21.29 15.49
C LEU A 727 -37.63 -21.37 16.22
N PRO A 728 -38.08 -20.26 16.85
CA PRO A 728 -39.45 -20.15 17.33
C PRO A 728 -40.46 -20.45 16.20
N LYS A 729 -41.59 -21.05 16.55
CA LYS A 729 -42.62 -21.40 15.57
C LYS A 729 -43.12 -20.14 14.83
N GLY A 730 -43.01 -20.15 13.51
CA GLY A 730 -43.42 -19.02 12.65
C GLY A 730 -42.44 -17.85 12.63
N TYR A 731 -41.20 -18.05 13.09
CA TYR A 731 -40.16 -17.02 13.01
C TYR A 731 -39.77 -16.74 11.56
N GLU A 732 -39.87 -15.48 11.17
CA GLU A 732 -39.38 -14.94 9.91
C GLU A 732 -38.60 -13.66 10.20
N VAL A 733 -37.50 -13.44 9.48
CA VAL A 733 -36.75 -12.19 9.58
C VAL A 733 -37.57 -11.09 8.91
N GLN A 734 -38.18 -10.23 9.71
CA GLN A 734 -39.01 -9.13 9.22
C GLN A 734 -38.15 -7.97 8.71
N ASP A 735 -37.12 -7.60 9.48
CA ASP A 735 -36.26 -6.46 9.22
C ASP A 735 -34.78 -6.82 9.41
N ILE A 736 -33.92 -6.14 8.64
CA ILE A 736 -32.47 -6.19 8.77
C ILE A 736 -31.94 -4.85 9.28
N THR A 737 -30.74 -4.86 9.84
CA THR A 737 -30.09 -3.66 10.37
C THR A 737 -29.94 -2.53 9.34
N ASP A 738 -30.27 -1.30 9.76
CA ASP A 738 -30.09 -0.02 9.02
C ASP A 738 -28.60 0.39 8.80
N GLY A 739 -27.66 -0.57 8.80
CA GLY A 739 -26.22 -0.37 8.77
C GLY A 739 -25.54 -0.89 7.50
N ILE A 740 -24.20 -0.83 7.46
CA ILE A 740 -23.38 -1.39 6.37
C ILE A 740 -23.40 -2.94 6.43
N VAL A 741 -23.43 -3.50 7.63
CA VAL A 741 -23.55 -4.94 7.88
C VAL A 741 -25.02 -5.31 7.98
N ALA A 742 -25.44 -6.35 7.28
CA ALA A 742 -26.80 -6.87 7.30
C ALA A 742 -26.90 -8.07 8.26
N LYS A 743 -27.72 -7.92 9.30
CA LYS A 743 -28.14 -8.97 10.24
C LYS A 743 -29.59 -8.70 10.71
N PRO A 744 -30.30 -9.67 11.30
CA PRO A 744 -31.64 -9.43 11.86
C PRO A 744 -31.63 -8.25 12.83
N SER A 745 -32.57 -7.31 12.69
CA SER A 745 -32.58 -6.06 13.46
C SER A 745 -32.79 -6.25 14.95
N ASP A 746 -33.57 -7.27 15.33
CA ASP A 746 -33.96 -7.58 16.71
C ASP A 746 -33.11 -8.70 17.34
N GLY A 747 -31.97 -9.01 16.74
CA GLY A 747 -31.14 -10.16 17.09
C GLY A 747 -31.67 -11.47 16.50
N LEU A 748 -31.02 -12.59 16.84
CA LEU A 748 -31.43 -13.92 16.39
C LEU A 748 -31.68 -14.80 17.62
N ARG A 749 -32.93 -14.81 18.07
CA ARG A 749 -33.35 -15.57 19.24
C ARG A 749 -33.73 -16.99 18.85
N VAL A 750 -32.98 -17.98 19.33
CA VAL A 750 -33.18 -19.40 19.03
C VAL A 750 -33.27 -20.22 20.31
N SER A 751 -33.97 -21.36 20.24
CA SER A 751 -33.86 -22.39 21.26
C SER A 751 -32.57 -23.17 21.03
N ALA A 752 -31.73 -23.28 22.05
CA ALA A 752 -30.50 -24.08 22.03
C ALA A 752 -30.65 -25.25 23.01
N GLN A 753 -30.85 -26.46 22.48
CA GLN A 753 -30.90 -27.68 23.29
C GLN A 753 -29.49 -28.25 23.44
N VAL A 754 -29.00 -28.37 24.68
CA VAL A 754 -27.74 -29.05 24.99
C VAL A 754 -27.83 -30.54 24.63
N LEU A 755 -26.84 -31.05 23.91
CA LEU A 755 -26.76 -32.45 23.50
C LEU A 755 -25.66 -33.18 24.27
N GLU A 756 -26.04 -34.22 25.00
CA GLU A 756 -25.11 -35.07 25.76
C GLU A 756 -24.12 -35.84 24.86
N GLY A 757 -23.02 -36.29 25.47
CA GLY A 757 -22.05 -37.20 24.84
C GLY A 757 -21.08 -36.53 23.87
N TRP A 758 -20.80 -35.24 24.08
CA TRP A 758 -19.76 -34.48 23.40
C TRP A 758 -19.15 -33.46 24.35
#